data_AF-A0A9D3NDM3-F1
#
_entry.id   AF-A0A9D3NDM3-F1
#
_cell.length_a   1.000
_cell.length_b   1.000
_cell.length_c   1.000
_cell.angle_alpha   90.00
_cell.angle_beta   90.00
_cell.angle_gamma   90.00
#
_symmetry.space_group_name_H-M   'P 1'
#
loop_
_entity.id
_entity.type
_entity.pdbx_description
1 polymer ?
#
loop_
_entity_poly.entity_id
_entity_poly.type
_entity_poly.pdbx_seq_one_letter_code
_entity_poly.pdbx_strand_id
1 'polypeptide(L)'
;MSTMLASIMKKICANNGAMLYDDLLSDFRSGLWDGWYNSDFVDRVLEENESLVTVWMNGQKMVVAKTGVKLCRAKDCNGCMNLHLCKFFLFGDCQYGRGRRGCRFSHNLQTEQNAKVLRKHGLNQLDRSELCILLLQSDNSILPPVCHSYNNGTGMYGRCEDGESCKRMHICEKYLRGPCQCSRAHDFYEPHPLKILQDRGVPTELMASMKTTYSNIENLRITAKAKAPQNGGKVQENNGKRGARNNNWQKRPSVDASATGSGVSRGRREKTEICMYFIKGHCRNGDNCFKEHSKVPYKWEVRDGLNWAALPDNEGIEKDYCNPAKTYSSGVCFDTMTRGCDMVRRLSTVSSVIQPNYILTTSWAWYWEDEYSNWIQYASADGGHNSASISSEELEQKFNQDEKAELEFTAGSQTYTLSFQDMIQTNKRYGTKKIVRRRPVFVSAADAEISRTTKSAPSSQMKSLPSHWNKSQTPEIGYKKIPLQTDANEYCAIERLFKTTMHGFKIIRIERIQNRGLWEVFQWQKDQMKKNNSGKNVAEKQLFHGTDSKHIEAICYNNFDWRICGTHGTAYGKGSYFAKDAKYSHNYTGDSTTRSMFVCRVLVGDYTVGHSSYTRPPSKDGGDTIFYHSCVNNVQNPSIFVVFEKHQIYPEYLITYSDVQSQPSSSYYTTPSYPSTVNRRVVPPTTSTYRPNPVPVTPAYQPQPSVPVTPRYQPQTSTSSYSSSYSYARSSTPQPPKQDNSCVIC
;
A
#
# COMPACT_ATOMS: atom_id res chain seq x y z
N MET A 1 32.43 46.17 -1.14
CA MET A 1 30.97 46.03 -0.91
C MET A 1 30.22 45.40 -2.08
N SER A 2 30.34 45.86 -3.34
CA SER A 2 29.51 45.30 -4.44
C SER A 2 29.79 43.82 -4.79
N THR A 3 31.06 43.38 -4.72
CA THR A 3 31.44 41.97 -4.91
C THR A 3 30.87 41.06 -3.82
N MET A 4 30.81 41.57 -2.59
CA MET A 4 30.21 40.89 -1.43
C MET A 4 28.71 40.75 -1.54
N LEU A 5 28.02 41.83 -1.89
CA LEU A 5 26.59 41.78 -2.09
C LEU A 5 26.22 40.78 -3.19
N ALA A 6 26.99 40.72 -4.28
CA ALA A 6 26.77 39.75 -5.35
C ALA A 6 26.96 38.31 -4.86
N SER A 7 27.96 38.04 -4.03
CA SER A 7 28.18 36.72 -3.43
C SER A 7 27.08 36.32 -2.43
N ILE A 8 26.63 37.25 -1.57
CA ILE A 8 25.50 37.03 -0.67
C ILE A 8 24.23 36.74 -1.47
N MET A 9 23.94 37.56 -2.48
CA MET A 9 22.79 37.40 -3.37
C MET A 9 22.82 36.04 -4.05
N LYS A 10 23.97 35.64 -4.60
CA LYS A 10 24.16 34.34 -5.22
C LYS A 10 23.88 33.19 -4.25
N LYS A 11 24.47 33.27 -3.05
CA LYS A 11 24.29 32.24 -2.02
C LYS A 11 22.83 32.11 -1.58
N ILE A 12 22.13 33.23 -1.38
CA ILE A 12 20.71 33.22 -1.03
C ILE A 12 19.86 32.65 -2.18
N CYS A 13 20.13 33.03 -3.43
CA CYS A 13 19.41 32.50 -4.60
C CYS A 13 19.63 31.00 -4.79
N ALA A 14 20.84 30.50 -4.53
CA ALA A 14 21.16 29.07 -4.52
C ALA A 14 20.41 28.30 -3.41
N ASN A 15 19.93 29.00 -2.37
CA ASN A 15 19.15 28.45 -1.27
C ASN A 15 17.65 28.82 -1.39
N ASN A 16 17.09 28.72 -2.60
CA ASN A 16 15.67 29.01 -2.86
C ASN A 16 15.25 30.45 -2.50
N GLY A 17 16.17 31.40 -2.58
CA GLY A 17 15.89 32.83 -2.46
C GLY A 17 15.74 33.34 -1.02
N ALA A 18 15.96 32.50 -0.01
CA ALA A 18 15.99 32.88 1.40
C ALA A 18 17.00 32.03 2.19
N MET A 19 17.60 32.60 3.24
CA MET A 19 18.57 31.91 4.09
C MET A 19 18.43 32.34 5.54
N LEU A 20 18.75 31.46 6.49
CA LEU A 20 18.85 31.83 7.90
C LEU A 20 19.98 32.84 8.08
N TYR A 21 19.73 33.88 8.88
CA TYR A 21 20.74 34.90 9.19
C TYR A 21 21.97 34.28 9.85
N ASP A 22 21.78 33.30 10.75
CA ASP A 22 22.87 32.61 11.43
C ASP A 22 23.73 31.75 10.48
N ASP A 23 23.11 31.11 9.47
CA ASP A 23 23.84 30.36 8.45
C ASP A 23 24.66 31.29 7.57
N LEU A 24 24.09 32.45 7.20
CA LEU A 24 24.81 33.49 6.49
C LEU A 24 26.01 33.99 7.31
N LEU A 25 25.84 34.23 8.61
CA LEU A 25 26.94 34.61 9.51
C LEU A 25 28.01 33.52 9.65
N SER A 26 27.61 32.25 9.73
CA SER A 26 28.54 31.12 9.83
C SER A 26 29.42 31.01 8.58
N ASP A 27 28.84 31.22 7.40
CA ASP A 27 29.58 31.27 6.13
C ASP A 27 30.58 32.44 6.08
N PHE A 28 30.27 33.57 6.73
CA PHE A 28 31.23 34.68 6.90
C PHE A 28 32.36 34.35 7.87
N ARG A 29 32.12 33.52 8.89
CA ARG A 29 33.12 33.15 9.91
C ARG A 29 34.06 32.02 9.48
N SER A 30 33.65 31.18 8.54
CA SER A 30 34.36 29.94 8.16
C SER A 30 35.42 30.11 7.06
N GLY A 31 35.76 31.35 6.66
CA GLY A 31 36.98 31.62 5.89
C GLY A 31 36.81 31.82 4.37
N LEU A 32 35.64 32.24 3.89
CA LEU A 32 35.49 32.69 2.49
C LEU A 32 35.84 34.18 2.29
N TRP A 33 36.02 34.94 3.39
CA TRP A 33 36.25 36.38 3.41
C TRP A 33 37.20 36.66 4.57
N ASP A 34 38.35 37.29 4.30
CA ASP A 34 39.39 37.56 5.31
C ASP A 34 38.78 38.10 6.61
N GLY A 35 39.18 37.54 7.75
CA GLY A 35 38.52 37.56 9.07
C GLY A 35 38.33 38.91 9.78
N TRP A 36 37.93 39.96 9.05
CA TRP A 36 37.64 41.31 9.56
C TRP A 36 36.14 41.58 9.75
N TYR A 37 35.27 40.64 9.38
CA TYR A 37 33.82 40.87 9.34
C TYR A 37 33.14 40.29 10.59
N ASN A 38 32.64 41.17 11.45
CA ASN A 38 31.82 40.83 12.62
C ASN A 38 30.31 40.88 12.28
N SER A 39 29.44 40.44 13.20
CA SER A 39 27.97 40.50 13.04
C SER A 39 27.47 41.90 12.68
N ASP A 40 28.06 42.93 13.27
CA ASP A 40 27.68 44.34 13.08
C ASP A 40 27.94 44.83 11.65
N PHE A 41 28.93 44.23 10.97
CA PHE A 41 29.19 44.53 9.56
C PHE A 41 28.14 43.88 8.65
N VAL A 42 27.74 42.64 8.92
CA VAL A 42 26.70 41.96 8.13
C VAL A 42 25.35 42.64 8.32
N ASP A 43 25.00 43.05 9.55
CA ASP A 43 23.78 43.81 9.81
C ASP A 43 23.76 45.14 9.04
N ARG A 44 24.86 45.89 9.01
CA ARG A 44 24.97 47.12 8.18
C ARG A 44 24.74 46.84 6.69
N VAL A 45 25.34 45.78 6.15
CA VAL A 45 25.15 45.39 4.73
C VAL A 45 23.69 45.05 4.43
N LEU A 46 22.98 44.41 5.36
CA LEU A 46 21.56 44.08 5.20
C LEU A 46 20.65 45.30 5.38
N GLU A 47 20.98 46.22 6.28
CA GLU A 47 20.20 47.43 6.53
C GLU A 47 20.32 48.46 5.39
N GLU A 48 21.52 48.60 4.82
CA GLU A 48 21.81 49.55 3.74
C GLU A 48 21.34 49.04 2.36
N ASN A 49 20.95 47.77 2.23
CA ASN A 49 20.63 47.17 0.95
C ASN A 49 19.15 46.82 0.76
N GLU A 50 18.49 47.49 -0.18
CA GLU A 50 17.09 47.19 -0.48
C GLU A 50 16.88 45.82 -1.12
N SER A 51 17.89 45.19 -1.72
CA SER A 51 17.74 43.88 -2.41
C SER A 51 17.81 42.69 -1.45
N LEU A 52 18.16 42.92 -0.18
CA LEU A 52 18.19 41.91 0.87
C LEU A 52 17.25 42.35 2.00
N VAL A 53 16.22 41.55 2.28
CA VAL A 53 15.20 41.91 3.26
C VAL A 53 15.25 40.94 4.41
N THR A 54 15.54 41.47 5.61
CA THR A 54 15.44 40.71 6.85
C THR A 54 13.98 40.54 7.25
N VAL A 55 13.56 39.30 7.48
CA VAL A 55 12.19 38.96 7.92
C VAL A 55 12.25 37.95 9.08
N TRP A 56 11.22 37.93 9.91
CA TRP A 56 11.09 36.95 10.98
C TRP A 56 10.09 35.88 10.56
N MET A 57 10.54 34.65 10.40
CA MET A 57 9.71 33.50 10.02
C MET A 57 9.83 32.44 11.11
N ASN A 58 8.71 32.08 11.74
CA ASN A 58 8.66 31.07 12.82
C ASN A 58 9.65 31.34 13.98
N GLY A 59 9.89 32.61 14.32
CA GLY A 59 10.83 32.98 15.38
C GLY A 59 12.31 32.99 14.97
N GLN A 60 12.63 32.70 13.70
CA GLN A 60 13.98 32.75 13.15
C GLN A 60 14.16 33.99 12.26
N LYS A 61 15.32 34.63 12.36
CA LYS A 61 15.72 35.76 11.51
C LYS A 61 16.20 35.21 10.16
N MET A 62 15.46 35.51 9.10
CA MET A 62 15.75 35.09 7.72
C MET A 62 16.15 36.30 6.88
N VAL A 63 17.03 36.08 5.90
CA VAL A 63 17.38 37.04 4.86
C VAL A 63 16.79 36.58 3.53
N VAL A 64 15.88 37.35 2.96
CA VAL A 64 15.19 37.06 1.70
C VAL A 64 15.71 37.99 0.60
N ALA A 65 16.12 37.42 -0.53
CA ALA A 65 16.55 38.19 -1.68
C ALA A 65 15.35 38.80 -2.43
N LYS A 66 15.48 40.00 -2.96
CA LYS A 66 14.51 40.57 -3.91
C LYS A 66 15.22 41.40 -4.96
N THR A 67 14.56 41.61 -6.09
CA THR A 67 15.04 42.52 -7.13
C THR A 67 13.91 43.36 -7.73
N GLY A 68 14.26 44.54 -8.23
CA GLY A 68 13.36 45.34 -9.06
C GLY A 68 13.31 44.90 -10.53
N VAL A 69 14.21 44.00 -10.95
CA VAL A 69 14.29 43.50 -12.31
C VAL A 69 13.07 42.62 -12.63
N LYS A 70 12.47 42.83 -13.80
CA LYS A 70 11.33 42.04 -14.30
C LYS A 70 11.61 41.52 -15.71
N LEU A 71 10.74 40.62 -16.19
CA LEU A 71 10.73 40.23 -17.60
C LEU A 71 10.04 41.32 -18.45
N CYS A 72 10.68 41.69 -19.55
CA CYS A 72 10.08 42.55 -20.56
C CYS A 72 8.98 41.76 -21.31
N ARG A 73 7.80 42.39 -21.46
CA ARG A 73 6.65 41.80 -22.16
C ARG A 73 6.32 42.50 -23.48
N ALA A 74 7.04 43.58 -23.80
CA ALA A 74 6.86 44.29 -25.06
C ALA A 74 7.42 43.44 -26.21
N LYS A 75 6.64 43.33 -27.29
CA LYS A 75 7.07 42.63 -28.51
C LYS A 75 8.14 43.43 -29.26
N ASP A 76 7.96 44.75 -29.33
CA ASP A 76 8.86 45.69 -29.99
C ASP A 76 9.38 46.70 -28.97
N CYS A 77 10.44 46.33 -28.25
CA CYS A 77 10.99 47.13 -27.18
C CYS A 77 12.19 47.96 -27.65
N ASN A 78 12.06 49.29 -27.64
CA ASN A 78 13.11 50.23 -28.05
C ASN A 78 14.16 50.52 -26.95
N GLY A 79 14.37 49.57 -26.04
CA GLY A 79 15.26 49.70 -24.89
C GLY A 79 14.51 49.97 -23.58
N CYS A 80 14.55 49.00 -22.65
CA CYS A 80 13.99 49.14 -21.31
C CYS A 80 14.91 48.52 -20.25
N MET A 81 14.66 48.83 -18.97
CA MET A 81 15.46 48.30 -17.86
C MET A 81 15.02 46.90 -17.38
N ASN A 82 14.31 46.13 -18.22
CA ASN A 82 13.86 44.77 -17.93
C ASN A 82 14.62 43.73 -18.77
N LEU A 83 14.59 42.47 -18.34
CA LEU A 83 15.20 41.36 -19.05
C LEU A 83 14.37 40.95 -20.26
N HIS A 84 14.99 40.96 -21.43
CA HIS A 84 14.42 40.40 -22.65
C HIS A 84 14.79 38.92 -22.69
N LEU A 85 13.99 38.09 -22.04
CA LEU A 85 14.24 36.66 -21.90
C LEU A 85 12.94 35.89 -22.02
N CYS A 86 13.00 34.72 -22.65
CA CYS A 86 11.88 33.79 -22.69
C CYS A 86 11.58 33.26 -21.28
N LYS A 87 10.32 33.38 -20.84
CA LYS A 87 9.84 32.83 -19.56
C LYS A 87 10.09 31.31 -19.45
N PHE A 88 9.83 30.57 -20.51
CA PHE A 88 9.98 29.11 -20.50
C PHE A 88 11.47 28.71 -20.50
N PHE A 89 12.32 29.47 -21.19
CA PHE A 89 13.78 29.29 -21.05
C PHE A 89 14.24 29.58 -19.62
N LEU A 90 13.72 30.63 -18.98
CA LEU A 90 14.02 30.92 -17.58
C LEU A 90 13.66 29.73 -16.68
N PHE A 91 12.55 29.04 -16.95
CA PHE A 91 12.13 27.85 -16.21
C PHE A 91 12.99 26.62 -16.48
N GLY A 92 13.69 26.58 -17.61
CA GLY A 92 14.69 25.54 -17.93
C GLY A 92 14.39 24.77 -19.21
N ASP A 93 13.16 24.80 -19.68
CA ASP A 93 12.79 24.20 -20.97
C ASP A 93 11.79 25.06 -21.73
N CYS A 94 12.09 25.30 -23.00
CA CYS A 94 11.22 26.01 -23.92
C CYS A 94 11.01 25.18 -25.17
N GLN A 95 9.77 24.77 -25.40
CA GLN A 95 9.34 24.01 -26.58
C GLN A 95 9.74 24.65 -27.93
N TYR A 96 9.96 25.97 -27.98
CA TYR A 96 10.37 26.69 -29.20
C TYR A 96 11.88 26.88 -29.33
N GLY A 97 12.68 26.46 -28.35
CA GLY A 97 14.14 26.60 -28.36
C GLY A 97 14.85 25.64 -29.32
N ARG A 98 14.21 24.51 -29.68
CA ARG A 98 14.77 23.46 -30.56
C ARG A 98 14.00 23.28 -31.88
N GLY A 99 12.97 24.11 -32.13
CA GLY A 99 12.07 23.98 -33.27
C GLY A 99 12.45 24.86 -34.48
N ARG A 100 11.99 24.49 -35.69
CA ARG A 100 12.33 25.16 -36.97
C ARG A 100 11.99 26.66 -37.04
N ARG A 101 10.99 27.14 -36.26
CA ARG A 101 10.58 28.56 -36.26
C ARG A 101 11.31 29.42 -35.23
N GLY A 102 12.10 28.82 -34.33
CA GLY A 102 12.78 29.51 -33.22
C GLY A 102 11.83 30.14 -32.18
N CYS A 103 12.35 30.49 -31.01
CA CYS A 103 11.60 31.24 -30.01
C CYS A 103 11.61 32.74 -30.33
N ARG A 104 10.48 33.42 -30.14
CA ARG A 104 10.36 34.88 -30.35
C ARG A 104 11.04 35.70 -29.26
N PHE A 105 11.37 35.09 -28.13
CA PHE A 105 12.04 35.73 -27.00
C PHE A 105 13.46 35.16 -26.87
N SER A 106 14.41 36.00 -26.48
CA SER A 106 15.81 35.59 -26.34
C SER A 106 15.96 34.44 -25.32
N HIS A 107 16.82 33.48 -25.65
CA HIS A 107 17.29 32.41 -24.75
C HIS A 107 18.73 32.68 -24.28
N ASN A 108 19.23 33.91 -24.48
CA ASN A 108 20.58 34.30 -24.13
C ASN A 108 20.55 35.36 -23.02
N LEU A 109 21.08 34.99 -21.85
CA LEU A 109 21.24 35.89 -20.71
C LEU A 109 22.35 36.93 -20.93
N GLN A 110 23.27 36.67 -21.86
CA GLN A 110 24.45 37.50 -22.15
C GLN A 110 24.26 38.44 -23.35
N THR A 111 23.03 38.65 -23.83
CA THR A 111 22.79 39.75 -24.78
C THR A 111 23.25 41.07 -24.16
N GLU A 112 23.72 42.00 -24.99
CA GLU A 112 24.25 43.29 -24.50
C GLU A 112 23.27 43.99 -23.54
N GLN A 113 21.98 43.99 -23.90
CA GLN A 113 20.91 44.55 -23.08
C GLN A 113 20.73 43.80 -21.75
N ASN A 114 20.64 42.46 -21.76
CA ASN A 114 20.44 41.69 -20.53
C ASN A 114 21.68 41.79 -19.62
N ALA A 115 22.89 41.73 -20.18
CA ALA A 115 24.13 41.91 -19.43
C ALA A 115 24.24 43.32 -18.82
N LYS A 116 23.74 44.35 -19.49
CA LYS A 116 23.65 45.72 -18.94
C LYS A 116 22.67 45.79 -17.76
N VAL A 117 21.48 45.20 -17.88
CA VAL A 117 20.49 45.13 -16.79
C VAL A 117 21.04 44.35 -15.60
N LEU A 118 21.58 43.15 -15.81
CA LEU A 118 22.13 42.32 -14.75
C LEU A 118 23.29 43.00 -14.03
N ARG A 119 24.22 43.64 -14.74
CA ARG A 119 25.33 44.39 -14.12
C ARG A 119 24.85 45.58 -13.30
N LYS A 120 23.88 46.36 -13.82
CA LYS A 120 23.33 47.51 -13.08
C LYS A 120 22.69 47.11 -11.76
N HIS A 121 22.07 45.92 -11.71
CA HIS A 121 21.41 45.40 -10.52
C HIS A 121 22.27 44.43 -9.70
N GLY A 122 23.56 44.25 -10.03
CA GLY A 122 24.47 43.34 -9.30
C GLY A 122 24.12 41.85 -9.43
N LEU A 123 23.38 41.46 -10.47
CA LEU A 123 22.89 40.09 -10.70
C LEU A 123 23.71 39.31 -11.74
N ASN A 124 24.80 39.89 -12.25
CA ASN A 124 25.59 39.30 -13.34
C ASN A 124 26.38 38.04 -12.95
N GLN A 125 26.42 37.68 -11.67
CA GLN A 125 27.03 36.43 -11.18
C GLN A 125 26.03 35.28 -11.02
N LEU A 126 24.73 35.56 -11.16
CA LEU A 126 23.68 34.56 -11.04
C LEU A 126 23.60 33.73 -12.32
N ASP A 127 23.51 32.42 -12.16
CA ASP A 127 23.14 31.55 -13.26
C ASP A 127 21.64 31.62 -13.58
N ARG A 128 21.21 30.88 -14.60
CA ARG A 128 19.80 30.84 -15.02
C ARG A 128 18.87 30.37 -13.90
N SER A 129 19.25 29.35 -13.14
CA SER A 129 18.42 28.74 -12.10
C SER A 129 18.30 29.69 -10.90
N GLU A 130 19.41 30.27 -10.47
CA GLU A 130 19.46 31.28 -9.40
C GLU A 130 18.64 32.51 -9.76
N LEU A 131 18.77 33.00 -11.00
CA LEU A 131 17.97 34.12 -11.51
C LEU A 131 16.48 33.76 -11.61
N CYS A 132 16.14 32.51 -11.95
CA CYS A 132 14.77 32.03 -11.99
C CYS A 132 14.11 32.12 -10.61
N ILE A 133 14.76 31.61 -9.57
CA ILE A 133 14.27 31.69 -8.18
C ILE A 133 14.06 33.15 -7.76
N LEU A 134 15.04 34.01 -8.00
CA LEU A 134 14.95 35.43 -7.65
C LEU A 134 13.78 36.14 -8.34
N LEU A 135 13.58 35.87 -9.64
CA LEU A 135 12.49 36.46 -10.40
C LEU A 135 11.12 35.89 -10.01
N LEU A 136 11.02 34.59 -9.68
CA LEU A 136 9.76 33.98 -9.23
C LEU A 136 9.20 34.67 -7.98
N GLN A 137 10.06 35.07 -7.04
CA GLN A 137 9.65 35.76 -5.81
C GLN A 137 9.60 37.29 -5.89
N SER A 138 10.10 37.89 -6.98
CA SER A 138 10.19 39.35 -7.15
C SER A 138 9.27 39.90 -8.25
N ASP A 139 9.12 39.19 -9.36
CA ASP A 139 8.29 39.59 -10.50
C ASP A 139 6.90 38.95 -10.37
N ASN A 140 5.98 39.74 -9.81
CA ASN A 140 4.57 39.38 -9.59
C ASN A 140 3.78 39.02 -10.87
N SER A 141 4.40 39.17 -12.04
CA SER A 141 3.79 38.86 -13.31
C SER A 141 3.99 37.38 -13.71
N ILE A 142 4.99 36.71 -13.13
CA ILE A 142 5.40 35.33 -13.47
C ILE A 142 4.43 34.31 -12.87
N LEU A 143 4.20 34.41 -11.55
CA LEU A 143 3.36 33.52 -10.77
C LEU A 143 1.95 34.09 -10.54
N PRO A 144 0.94 33.23 -10.34
CA PRO A 144 -0.41 33.66 -10.00
C PRO A 144 -0.47 34.17 -8.54
N PRO A 145 -1.17 35.30 -8.27
CA PRO A 145 -1.26 35.84 -6.92
C PRO A 145 -2.16 34.98 -6.03
N VAL A 146 -1.90 34.97 -4.72
CA VAL A 146 -2.76 34.31 -3.72
C VAL A 146 -4.16 34.92 -3.73
N CYS A 147 -5.18 34.06 -3.75
CA CYS A 147 -6.57 34.48 -3.78
C CYS A 147 -6.99 35.03 -2.41
N HIS A 148 -7.26 36.34 -2.36
CA HIS A 148 -7.76 36.99 -1.16
C HIS A 148 -9.15 36.46 -0.77
N SER A 149 -10.07 36.31 -1.71
CA SER A 149 -11.44 35.84 -1.44
C SER A 149 -11.46 34.41 -0.90
N TYR A 150 -10.57 33.53 -1.37
CA TYR A 150 -10.40 32.18 -0.83
C TYR A 150 -9.96 32.19 0.65
N ASN A 151 -9.04 33.10 0.98
CA ASN A 151 -8.50 33.25 2.33
C ASN A 151 -9.44 33.93 3.32
N ASN A 152 -10.58 34.44 2.85
CA ASN A 152 -11.57 35.14 3.67
C ASN A 152 -12.94 34.47 3.57
N GLY A 153 -13.62 34.25 4.70
CA GLY A 153 -14.94 33.58 4.75
C GLY A 153 -14.90 32.12 5.17
N THR A 154 -16.08 31.50 5.20
CA THR A 154 -16.33 30.12 5.62
C THR A 154 -16.58 29.22 4.41
N GLY A 155 -16.47 27.90 4.59
CA GLY A 155 -16.66 26.93 3.51
C GLY A 155 -15.40 26.64 2.71
N MET A 156 -15.52 25.68 1.77
CA MET A 156 -14.40 25.09 1.01
C MET A 156 -13.62 26.12 0.18
N TYR A 157 -14.29 27.14 -0.36
CA TYR A 157 -13.68 28.18 -1.20
C TYR A 157 -13.68 29.57 -0.55
N GLY A 158 -14.01 29.68 0.75
CA GLY A 158 -14.20 30.98 1.39
C GLY A 158 -15.26 31.84 0.67
N ARG A 159 -14.91 33.09 0.35
CA ARG A 159 -15.74 34.02 -0.45
C ARG A 159 -15.41 33.99 -1.95
N CYS A 160 -14.64 33.01 -2.43
CA CYS A 160 -14.30 32.93 -3.84
C CYS A 160 -15.47 32.34 -4.65
N GLU A 161 -16.11 33.18 -5.46
CA GLU A 161 -17.25 32.77 -6.31
C GLU A 161 -16.80 31.92 -7.52
N ASP A 162 -15.56 32.11 -7.97
CA ASP A 162 -15.01 31.39 -9.12
C ASP A 162 -14.66 29.92 -8.78
N GLY A 163 -14.61 29.56 -7.49
CA GLY A 163 -14.30 28.21 -7.01
C GLY A 163 -13.09 27.60 -7.72
N GLU A 164 -13.28 26.42 -8.31
CA GLU A 164 -12.23 25.69 -9.03
C GLU A 164 -11.74 26.39 -10.31
N SER A 165 -12.52 27.33 -10.85
CA SER A 165 -12.19 28.11 -12.06
C SER A 165 -11.41 29.39 -11.75
N CYS A 166 -11.15 29.70 -10.47
CA CYS A 166 -10.41 30.89 -10.06
C CYS A 166 -9.00 30.91 -10.66
N LYS A 167 -8.58 32.04 -11.23
CA LYS A 167 -7.23 32.21 -11.79
C LYS A 167 -6.18 32.63 -10.76
N ARG A 168 -6.58 32.74 -9.49
CA ARG A 168 -5.73 33.14 -8.36
C ARG A 168 -5.49 31.93 -7.48
N MET A 169 -4.29 31.85 -6.90
CA MET A 169 -3.84 30.70 -6.14
C MET A 169 -4.68 30.48 -4.87
N HIS A 170 -5.42 29.38 -4.80
CA HIS A 170 -6.10 28.93 -3.58
C HIS A 170 -5.12 28.20 -2.66
N ILE A 171 -4.31 28.98 -1.94
CA ILE A 171 -3.43 28.48 -0.88
C ILE A 171 -3.64 29.33 0.37
N CYS A 172 -3.53 28.72 1.55
CA CYS A 172 -3.72 29.42 2.82
C CYS A 172 -2.60 30.45 3.09
N GLU A 173 -2.96 31.73 3.26
CA GLU A 173 -1.99 32.79 3.61
C GLU A 173 -1.31 32.52 4.97
N LYS A 174 -2.03 31.95 5.94
CA LYS A 174 -1.45 31.64 7.26
C LYS A 174 -0.37 30.56 7.15
N TYR A 175 -0.60 29.55 6.31
CA TYR A 175 0.38 28.51 6.02
C TYR A 175 1.65 29.04 5.36
N LEU A 176 1.54 30.05 4.50
CA LEU A 176 2.70 30.70 3.89
C LEU A 176 3.56 31.48 4.90
N ARG A 177 2.95 31.95 5.99
CA ARG A 177 3.61 32.71 7.06
C ARG A 177 4.21 31.81 8.15
N GLY A 178 3.76 30.56 8.25
CA GLY A 178 4.20 29.64 9.28
C GLY A 178 3.25 28.46 9.49
N PRO A 179 3.40 27.70 10.59
CA PRO A 179 2.53 26.59 10.91
C PRO A 179 1.05 26.98 10.93
N CYS A 180 0.22 26.22 10.21
CA CYS A 180 -1.22 26.41 10.19
C CYS A 180 -1.94 25.05 10.17
N GLN A 181 -3.06 24.94 10.89
CA GLN A 181 -3.88 23.73 10.99
C GLN A 181 -5.31 23.92 10.45
N CYS A 182 -5.55 24.98 9.66
CA CYS A 182 -6.88 25.20 9.09
C CYS A 182 -7.16 24.24 7.92
N SER A 183 -8.43 24.17 7.51
CA SER A 183 -8.90 23.31 6.42
C SER A 183 -8.64 23.86 5.01
N ARG A 184 -7.89 24.96 4.88
CA ARG A 184 -7.50 25.51 3.58
C ARG A 184 -6.30 24.75 3.03
N ALA A 185 -6.12 24.81 1.72
CA ALA A 185 -5.05 24.18 0.98
C ALA A 185 -3.69 24.62 1.54
N HIS A 186 -2.90 23.64 1.95
CA HIS A 186 -1.52 23.78 2.45
C HIS A 186 -0.53 23.05 1.53
N ASP A 187 -1.01 22.55 0.40
CA ASP A 187 -0.19 21.83 -0.56
C ASP A 187 -0.35 22.41 -1.97
N PHE A 188 0.78 22.65 -2.63
CA PHE A 188 0.82 23.15 -4.01
C PHE A 188 0.56 22.04 -5.04
N TYR A 189 0.51 20.77 -4.62
CA TYR A 189 0.10 19.64 -5.44
C TYR A 189 -1.40 19.33 -5.37
N GLU A 190 -2.17 20.06 -4.55
CA GLU A 190 -3.64 19.97 -4.58
C GLU A 190 -4.19 20.37 -5.96
N PRO A 191 -5.37 19.85 -6.37
CA PRO A 191 -5.89 20.01 -7.74
C PRO A 191 -5.88 21.45 -8.26
N HIS A 192 -6.36 22.41 -7.44
CA HIS A 192 -6.43 23.80 -7.84
C HIS A 192 -5.04 24.48 -7.91
N PRO A 193 -4.20 24.47 -6.84
CA PRO A 193 -2.83 25.01 -6.92
C PRO A 193 -1.98 24.45 -8.05
N LEU A 194 -2.01 23.12 -8.23
CA LEU A 194 -1.21 22.42 -9.25
C LEU A 194 -1.61 22.87 -10.65
N LYS A 195 -2.92 22.83 -10.94
CA LYS A 195 -3.46 23.24 -12.24
C LYS A 195 -3.08 24.69 -12.59
N ILE A 196 -3.23 25.62 -11.65
CA ILE A 196 -2.97 27.05 -11.88
C ILE A 196 -1.48 27.34 -12.09
N LEU A 197 -0.58 26.55 -11.49
CA LEU A 197 0.86 26.64 -11.75
C LEU A 197 1.24 26.03 -13.11
N GLN A 198 0.66 24.90 -13.46
CA GLN A 198 0.86 24.25 -14.76
C GLN A 198 0.32 25.10 -15.92
N ASP A 199 -0.85 25.74 -15.75
CA ASP A 199 -1.42 26.71 -16.71
C ASP A 199 -0.48 27.92 -16.93
N ARG A 200 0.35 28.23 -15.93
CA ARG A 200 1.39 29.27 -16.01
C ARG A 200 2.71 28.72 -16.55
N GLY A 201 2.77 27.45 -16.90
CA GLY A 201 3.93 26.77 -17.46
C GLY A 201 5.01 26.43 -16.45
N VAL A 202 4.70 26.44 -15.15
CA VAL A 202 5.66 26.06 -14.11
C VAL A 202 5.91 24.54 -14.22
N PRO A 203 7.15 24.10 -14.45
CA PRO A 203 7.48 22.69 -14.59
C PRO A 203 7.59 22.00 -13.22
N THR A 204 7.49 20.67 -13.20
CA THR A 204 7.47 19.86 -11.98
C THR A 204 8.71 20.05 -11.11
N GLU A 205 9.87 20.28 -11.70
CA GLU A 205 11.13 20.52 -10.98
C GLU A 205 11.07 21.80 -10.14
N LEU A 206 10.30 22.80 -10.58
CA LEU A 206 10.09 24.04 -9.83
C LEU A 206 8.96 23.93 -8.80
N MET A 207 8.12 22.89 -8.86
CA MET A 207 7.03 22.71 -7.89
C MET A 207 7.56 22.54 -6.45
N ALA A 208 8.70 21.87 -6.28
CA ALA A 208 9.34 21.67 -4.98
C ALA A 208 9.74 23.00 -4.28
N SER A 209 10.02 24.06 -5.04
CA SER A 209 10.37 25.38 -4.49
C SER A 209 9.18 26.31 -4.29
N MET A 210 7.96 25.93 -4.71
CA MET A 210 6.79 26.82 -4.69
C MET A 210 6.40 27.22 -3.27
N LYS A 211 6.47 26.31 -2.30
CA LYS A 211 6.22 26.67 -0.90
C LYS A 211 7.13 27.82 -0.45
N THR A 212 8.44 27.63 -0.58
CA THR A 212 9.44 28.64 -0.18
C THR A 212 9.25 29.94 -0.96
N THR A 213 9.04 29.84 -2.27
CA THR A 213 8.82 30.99 -3.15
C THR A 213 7.61 31.82 -2.71
N TYR A 214 6.45 31.18 -2.47
CA TYR A 214 5.24 31.88 -2.03
C TYR A 214 5.32 32.39 -0.60
N SER A 215 6.03 31.69 0.28
CA SER A 215 6.37 32.19 1.62
C SER A 215 7.23 33.45 1.54
N ASN A 216 8.24 33.48 0.66
CA ASN A 216 9.09 34.64 0.43
C ASN A 216 8.25 35.81 -0.11
N ILE A 217 7.42 35.57 -1.13
CA ILE A 217 6.50 36.59 -1.70
C ILE A 217 5.62 37.20 -0.60
N GLU A 218 5.03 36.37 0.25
CA GLU A 218 4.10 36.86 1.29
C GLU A 218 4.83 37.65 2.38
N ASN A 219 6.02 37.21 2.80
CA ASN A 219 6.83 37.95 3.78
C ASN A 219 7.33 39.28 3.22
N LEU A 220 7.79 39.30 1.96
CA LEU A 220 8.17 40.54 1.27
C LEU A 220 6.99 41.51 1.17
N ARG A 221 5.77 41.01 0.91
CA ARG A 221 4.54 41.82 0.86
C ARG A 221 4.23 42.45 2.22
N ILE A 222 4.33 41.68 3.30
CA ILE A 222 4.05 42.15 4.67
C ILE A 222 5.07 43.22 5.08
N THR A 223 6.36 42.96 4.87
CA THR A 223 7.43 43.91 5.20
C THR A 223 7.30 45.21 4.40
N ALA A 224 6.91 45.13 3.12
CA ALA A 224 6.63 46.31 2.31
C ALA A 224 5.44 47.13 2.84
N LYS A 225 4.37 46.46 3.33
CA LYS A 225 3.23 47.15 3.96
C LYS A 225 3.60 47.81 5.29
N ALA A 226 4.47 47.19 6.09
CA ALA A 226 4.91 47.73 7.37
C ALA A 226 5.80 48.98 7.20
N LYS A 227 6.56 49.07 6.09
CA LYS A 227 7.42 50.23 5.77
C LYS A 227 6.69 51.37 5.04
N ALA A 228 5.44 51.18 4.61
CA ALA A 228 4.67 52.23 3.94
C ALA A 228 4.22 53.30 4.96
N PRO A 229 4.40 54.60 4.69
CA PRO A 229 3.89 55.64 5.58
C PRO A 229 2.37 55.55 5.68
N GLN A 230 1.85 55.46 6.91
CA GLN A 230 0.41 55.51 7.19
C GLN A 230 -0.11 56.91 6.85
N ASN A 231 -0.46 57.14 5.59
CA ASN A 231 -1.24 58.31 5.21
C ASN A 231 -2.67 58.09 5.71
N GLY A 232 -3.05 58.86 6.73
CA GLY A 232 -4.43 58.95 7.20
C GLY A 232 -5.37 59.38 6.07
N GLY A 233 -6.51 58.70 5.95
CA GLY A 233 -7.49 59.01 4.90
C GLY A 233 -8.78 58.19 4.97
N LYS A 234 -9.70 58.66 5.82
CA LYS A 234 -11.18 58.62 5.73
C LYS A 234 -11.92 57.30 5.39
N VAL A 235 -12.65 56.82 6.41
CA VAL A 235 -14.09 56.52 6.45
C VAL A 235 -14.74 55.94 5.18
N GLN A 236 -15.20 54.69 5.26
CA GLN A 236 -16.63 54.41 5.13
C GLN A 236 -17.00 53.15 5.92
N GLU A 237 -17.66 53.41 7.06
CA GLU A 237 -18.41 52.42 7.81
C GLU A 237 -19.49 51.80 6.91
N ASN A 238 -19.67 50.48 6.98
CA ASN A 238 -21.01 49.95 6.83
C ASN A 238 -21.29 48.89 7.88
N ASN A 239 -22.38 49.15 8.57
CA ASN A 239 -22.83 48.62 9.85
C ASN A 239 -23.33 47.18 9.72
N GLY A 240 -22.99 46.33 10.69
CA GLY A 240 -23.51 44.96 10.79
C GLY A 240 -23.35 44.41 12.21
N LYS A 241 -24.36 44.68 13.03
CA LYS A 241 -24.45 44.48 14.49
C LYS A 241 -24.21 43.05 14.99
N ARG A 242 -23.85 43.00 16.28
CA ARG A 242 -24.03 41.96 17.33
C ARG A 242 -22.77 41.13 17.61
N GLY A 243 -22.25 41.05 18.83
CA GLY A 243 -22.63 41.61 20.12
C GLY A 243 -21.57 41.20 21.15
N ALA A 244 -21.20 42.12 22.03
CA ALA A 244 -20.25 41.89 23.10
C ALA A 244 -20.86 41.05 24.23
N ARG A 245 -20.08 40.13 24.80
CA ARG A 245 -20.18 39.77 26.22
C ARG A 245 -18.77 39.69 26.82
N ASN A 246 -18.67 40.39 27.95
CA ASN A 246 -17.51 40.75 28.75
C ASN A 246 -17.12 39.63 29.74
N ASN A 247 -15.83 39.60 30.10
CA ASN A 247 -15.16 39.43 31.42
C ASN A 247 -15.77 38.43 32.43
N ASN A 248 -15.04 37.67 33.26
CA ASN A 248 -13.71 37.71 33.87
C ASN A 248 -13.47 36.27 34.40
N TRP A 249 -12.31 35.86 34.93
CA TRP A 249 -12.04 35.77 36.38
C TRP A 249 -10.61 35.24 36.60
N GLN A 250 -10.07 35.60 37.76
CA GLN A 250 -8.66 35.78 38.11
C GLN A 250 -7.84 34.52 38.49
N LYS A 251 -6.53 34.67 38.26
CA LYS A 251 -5.31 34.23 38.97
C LYS A 251 -5.38 33.33 40.25
N ARG A 252 -4.58 32.24 40.16
CA ARG A 252 -3.50 31.72 41.07
C ARG A 252 -3.90 30.92 42.34
N PRO A 253 -3.02 30.09 42.98
CA PRO A 253 -1.55 29.97 42.87
C PRO A 253 -0.91 28.54 42.86
N SER A 254 0.43 28.56 42.90
CA SER A 254 1.50 27.55 42.93
C SER A 254 1.48 26.50 44.05
N VAL A 255 2.14 25.36 43.79
CA VAL A 255 2.94 24.58 44.77
C VAL A 255 4.24 24.09 44.11
N ASP A 256 5.38 24.52 44.68
CA ASP A 256 6.75 24.00 44.52
C ASP A 256 6.88 22.62 45.23
N ALA A 257 7.94 21.79 45.18
CA ALA A 257 9.33 21.96 44.79
C ALA A 257 10.04 20.59 44.60
N SER A 258 11.05 20.59 43.72
CA SER A 258 12.40 20.00 43.88
C SER A 258 12.65 18.47 43.95
N ALA A 259 13.42 17.97 42.97
CA ALA A 259 14.72 17.33 43.23
C ALA A 259 15.61 17.31 41.96
N THR A 260 16.86 17.69 42.17
CA THR A 260 17.98 17.94 41.26
C THR A 260 18.59 16.70 40.59
N GLY A 261 19.19 16.89 39.41
CA GLY A 261 20.06 15.91 38.76
C GLY A 261 20.64 16.41 37.45
N SER A 262 21.62 17.31 37.53
CA SER A 262 22.41 17.78 36.39
C SER A 262 23.18 16.62 35.74
N GLY A 263 22.85 16.31 34.49
CA GLY A 263 23.62 15.42 33.63
C GLY A 263 23.85 16.10 32.29
N VAL A 264 25.08 16.57 32.06
CA VAL A 264 25.55 17.04 30.76
C VAL A 264 25.49 15.86 29.79
N SER A 265 24.49 15.85 28.91
CA SER A 265 24.28 14.78 27.93
C SER A 265 25.31 14.91 26.79
N ARG A 266 26.26 13.96 26.75
CA ARG A 266 27.13 13.70 25.60
C ARG A 266 26.24 13.47 24.36
N GLY A 267 26.57 14.13 23.25
CA GLY A 267 25.77 14.26 22.03
C GLY A 267 24.97 13.03 21.63
N ARG A 268 23.64 13.19 21.60
CA ARG A 268 22.67 12.16 21.22
C ARG A 268 22.84 11.85 19.73
N ARG A 269 23.40 10.69 19.38
CA ARG A 269 23.44 10.21 17.99
C ARG A 269 22.01 10.09 17.44
N GLU A 270 21.81 10.52 16.20
CA GLU A 270 20.53 10.45 15.51
C GLU A 270 20.12 8.99 15.29
N LYS A 271 18.91 8.64 15.74
CA LYS A 271 18.36 7.29 15.59
C LYS A 271 17.63 7.22 14.25
N THR A 272 17.97 6.25 13.41
CA THR A 272 17.41 6.09 12.05
C THR A 272 16.52 4.86 11.89
N GLU A 273 16.60 3.92 12.82
CA GLU A 273 15.83 2.67 12.82
C GLU A 273 15.18 2.40 14.17
N ILE A 274 14.13 1.57 14.17
CA ILE A 274 13.47 1.13 15.40
C ILE A 274 14.22 -0.09 15.98
N CYS A 275 14.41 -0.06 17.30
CA CYS A 275 15.08 -1.12 18.04
C CYS A 275 14.23 -2.38 18.08
N MET A 276 14.70 -3.41 17.39
CA MET A 276 14.02 -4.70 17.33
C MET A 276 13.89 -5.36 18.71
N TYR A 277 14.92 -5.25 19.56
CA TYR A 277 14.89 -5.81 20.92
C TYR A 277 13.86 -5.14 21.83
N PHE A 278 13.73 -3.81 21.74
CA PHE A 278 12.69 -3.08 22.48
C PHE A 278 11.30 -3.48 22.01
N ILE A 279 11.10 -3.60 20.70
CA ILE A 279 9.84 -4.07 20.12
C ILE A 279 9.46 -5.47 20.62
N LYS A 280 10.44 -6.36 20.82
CA LYS A 280 10.25 -7.69 21.41
C LYS A 280 9.93 -7.67 22.91
N GLY A 281 9.96 -6.50 23.54
CA GLY A 281 9.57 -6.28 24.93
C GLY A 281 10.74 -5.96 25.87
N HIS A 282 12.01 -6.05 25.42
CA HIS A 282 13.14 -5.70 26.27
C HIS A 282 14.41 -5.33 25.49
N CYS A 283 14.94 -4.13 25.73
CA CYS A 283 16.24 -3.68 25.24
C CYS A 283 17.21 -3.48 26.43
N ARG A 284 18.34 -4.18 26.41
CA ARG A 284 19.37 -4.11 27.47
C ARG A 284 20.05 -2.74 27.57
N ASN A 285 20.02 -1.96 26.49
CA ASN A 285 20.68 -0.66 26.42
C ASN A 285 19.84 0.48 27.02
N GLY A 286 18.57 0.24 27.36
CA GLY A 286 17.69 1.27 27.94
C GLY A 286 17.72 2.58 27.15
N ASP A 287 17.87 3.71 27.85
CA ASP A 287 17.93 5.04 27.24
C ASP A 287 19.20 5.30 26.41
N ASN A 288 20.23 4.47 26.59
CA ASN A 288 21.49 4.52 25.81
C ASN A 288 21.41 3.73 24.49
N CYS A 289 20.23 3.23 24.09
CA CYS A 289 20.09 2.51 22.83
C CYS A 289 20.31 3.44 21.62
N PHE A 290 21.16 3.01 20.67
CA PHE A 290 21.42 3.72 19.41
C PHE A 290 20.26 3.65 18.40
N LYS A 291 19.20 2.87 18.70
CA LYS A 291 17.99 2.75 17.90
C LYS A 291 16.78 3.30 18.66
N GLU A 292 15.71 3.60 17.93
CA GLU A 292 14.52 4.21 18.51
C GLU A 292 13.63 3.18 19.20
N HIS A 293 13.17 3.51 20.40
CA HIS A 293 12.27 2.66 21.16
C HIS A 293 10.83 3.03 20.81
N SER A 294 10.21 2.20 19.97
CA SER A 294 8.80 2.33 19.60
C SER A 294 8.07 1.03 19.93
N LYS A 295 6.79 1.16 20.25
CA LYS A 295 5.89 0.01 20.42
C LYS A 295 5.36 -0.48 19.06
N VAL A 296 5.33 0.34 18.02
CA VAL A 296 4.85 -0.05 16.68
C VAL A 296 6.02 -0.14 15.69
N PRO A 297 5.91 -0.90 14.58
CA PRO A 297 7.03 -1.10 13.64
C PRO A 297 7.37 0.10 12.77
N TYR A 298 6.70 1.24 13.01
CA TYR A 298 6.91 2.50 12.33
C TYR A 298 6.90 3.65 13.34
N LYS A 299 7.59 4.73 12.99
CA LYS A 299 7.47 6.01 13.68
C LYS A 299 7.63 7.12 12.66
N TRP A 300 6.63 7.99 12.60
CA TRP A 300 6.61 9.17 11.76
C TRP A 300 7.19 10.34 12.54
N GLU A 301 8.23 10.94 11.99
CA GLU A 301 8.89 12.09 12.57
C GLU A 301 8.97 13.22 11.55
N VAL A 302 8.84 14.43 12.05
CA VAL A 302 9.05 15.66 11.29
C VAL A 302 10.31 16.33 11.82
N ARG A 303 11.10 16.88 10.92
CA ARG A 303 12.33 17.59 11.25
C ARG A 303 11.95 18.96 11.81
N ASP A 304 12.26 19.17 13.08
CA ASP A 304 12.07 20.43 13.80
C ASP A 304 13.45 21.01 14.13
N GLY A 305 13.93 21.91 13.26
CA GLY A 305 15.30 22.42 13.28
C GLY A 305 16.35 21.31 13.05
N LEU A 306 17.23 21.11 14.03
CA LEU A 306 18.25 20.04 14.00
C LEU A 306 17.76 18.70 14.56
N ASN A 307 16.55 18.64 15.12
CA ASN A 307 16.03 17.46 15.80
C ASN A 307 14.86 16.84 15.02
N TRP A 308 14.57 15.58 15.33
CA TRP A 308 13.38 14.89 14.83
C TRP A 308 12.33 14.83 15.94
N ALA A 309 11.13 15.33 15.64
CA ALA A 309 9.99 15.35 16.54
C ALA A 309 8.92 14.36 16.05
N ALA A 310 8.28 13.64 16.97
CA ALA A 310 7.23 12.68 16.63
C ALA A 310 5.98 13.40 16.09
N LEU A 311 5.40 12.86 15.01
CA LEU A 311 4.13 13.35 14.47
C LEU A 311 2.96 12.84 15.34
N PRO A 312 1.95 13.69 15.64
CA PRO A 312 0.90 13.37 16.61
C PRO A 312 -0.06 12.27 16.14
N ASP A 313 -0.26 12.11 14.84
CA ASP A 313 -1.14 11.10 14.23
C ASP A 313 -0.34 9.96 13.60
N ASN A 314 0.53 9.32 14.40
CA ASN A 314 1.48 8.31 13.91
C ASN A 314 0.80 7.13 13.20
N GLU A 315 -0.33 6.63 13.73
CA GLU A 315 -1.06 5.50 13.16
C GLU A 315 -1.91 5.89 11.95
N GLY A 316 -2.57 7.06 11.96
CA GLY A 316 -3.34 7.56 10.83
C GLY A 316 -2.46 7.80 9.60
N ILE A 317 -1.31 8.44 9.80
CA ILE A 317 -0.31 8.69 8.74
C ILE A 317 0.21 7.37 8.17
N GLU A 318 0.52 6.40 9.03
CA GLU A 318 0.96 5.07 8.57
C GLU A 318 -0.13 4.38 7.75
N LYS A 319 -1.38 4.38 8.24
CA LYS A 319 -2.51 3.73 7.56
C LYS A 319 -2.72 4.26 6.16
N ASP A 320 -2.62 5.58 5.99
CA ASP A 320 -2.72 6.20 4.68
C ASP A 320 -1.46 5.93 3.84
N TYR A 321 -0.26 5.97 4.41
CA TYR A 321 0.98 5.66 3.68
C TYR A 321 0.97 4.23 3.11
N CYS A 322 0.45 3.27 3.87
CA CYS A 322 0.30 1.89 3.43
C CYS A 322 -0.62 1.72 2.21
N ASN A 323 -1.50 2.69 1.94
CA ASN A 323 -2.40 2.66 0.78
C ASN A 323 -1.69 3.25 -0.46
N PRO A 324 -1.44 2.47 -1.53
CA PRO A 324 -0.74 2.95 -2.72
C PRO A 324 -1.51 4.03 -3.48
N ALA A 325 -2.83 4.15 -3.32
CA ALA A 325 -3.63 5.23 -3.91
C ALA A 325 -3.49 6.57 -3.17
N LYS A 326 -2.97 6.55 -1.93
CA LYS A 326 -2.76 7.76 -1.13
C LYS A 326 -1.35 8.30 -1.35
N THR A 327 -1.29 9.60 -1.57
CA THR A 327 -0.05 10.37 -1.67
C THR A 327 0.11 11.36 -0.52
N TYR A 328 -0.91 11.51 0.33
CA TYR A 328 -0.90 12.46 1.43
C TYR A 328 -1.68 11.94 2.64
N SER A 329 -1.31 12.39 3.84
CA SER A 329 -2.06 12.18 5.10
C SER A 329 -1.66 13.18 6.17
N SER A 330 -2.63 13.76 6.89
CA SER A 330 -2.39 14.66 8.03
C SER A 330 -1.32 15.74 7.78
N GLY A 331 -1.25 16.23 6.54
CA GLY A 331 -0.30 17.24 6.06
C GLY A 331 1.07 16.71 5.60
N VAL A 332 1.32 15.41 5.70
CA VAL A 332 2.48 14.70 5.16
C VAL A 332 2.22 14.35 3.69
N CYS A 333 3.11 14.73 2.78
CA CYS A 333 3.19 14.23 1.41
C CYS A 333 4.17 13.04 1.38
N PHE A 334 3.69 11.89 0.92
CA PHE A 334 4.43 10.64 0.91
C PHE A 334 5.43 10.52 -0.23
N ASP A 335 5.16 11.17 -1.36
CA ASP A 335 6.03 11.09 -2.53
C ASP A 335 7.27 11.98 -2.34
N THR A 336 7.15 13.10 -1.60
CA THR A 336 8.27 13.98 -1.26
C THR A 336 8.82 13.74 0.15
N MET A 337 8.15 12.94 0.98
CA MET A 337 8.45 12.74 2.40
C MET A 337 8.61 14.07 3.15
N THR A 338 7.60 14.95 3.05
CA THR A 338 7.59 16.27 3.70
C THR A 338 6.25 16.56 4.38
N ARG A 339 6.26 17.40 5.43
CA ARG A 339 5.05 18.00 6.00
C ARG A 339 5.19 19.51 5.89
N GLY A 340 4.60 20.09 4.86
CA GLY A 340 4.88 21.46 4.48
C GLY A 340 6.33 21.63 3.99
N CYS A 341 7.20 22.26 4.81
CA CYS A 341 8.62 22.51 4.48
C CYS A 341 9.54 21.57 5.25
N ASP A 342 8.99 20.90 6.25
CA ASP A 342 9.76 20.12 7.18
C ASP A 342 9.91 18.73 6.58
N MET A 343 11.14 18.24 6.57
CA MET A 343 11.40 16.87 6.16
C MET A 343 10.64 15.94 7.08
N VAL A 344 9.99 14.95 6.52
CA VAL A 344 9.36 13.87 7.26
C VAL A 344 10.13 12.61 6.99
N ARG A 345 10.25 11.77 8.01
CA ARG A 345 10.78 10.43 7.84
C ARG A 345 9.91 9.42 8.53
N ARG A 346 9.97 8.21 8.00
CA ARG A 346 9.41 7.01 8.61
C ARG A 346 10.57 6.16 9.12
N LEU A 347 10.78 6.12 10.43
CA LEU A 347 11.61 5.06 11.00
C LEU A 347 10.86 3.74 10.86
N SER A 348 11.63 2.70 10.56
CA SER A 348 11.11 1.36 10.31
C SER A 348 11.85 0.35 11.16
N THR A 349 11.20 -0.75 11.48
CA THR A 349 11.93 -1.99 11.79
C THR A 349 12.61 -2.53 10.55
N VAL A 350 13.57 -3.43 10.74
CA VAL A 350 14.27 -4.11 9.65
C VAL A 350 13.25 -4.80 8.72
N SER A 351 13.56 -4.83 7.43
CA SER A 351 12.70 -5.47 6.42
C SER A 351 12.47 -6.95 6.74
N SER A 352 11.24 -7.43 6.55
CA SER A 352 10.88 -8.83 6.80
C SER A 352 11.65 -9.81 5.92
N VAL A 353 12.17 -9.39 4.76
CA VAL A 353 13.02 -10.27 3.93
C VAL A 353 14.43 -10.47 4.52
N ILE A 354 14.89 -9.57 5.39
CA ILE A 354 16.19 -9.64 6.07
C ILE A 354 16.05 -10.40 7.40
N GLN A 355 14.96 -10.17 8.14
CA GLN A 355 14.70 -10.80 9.44
C GLN A 355 13.29 -11.45 9.47
N PRO A 356 13.03 -12.49 8.65
CA PRO A 356 11.70 -13.04 8.42
C PRO A 356 11.07 -13.72 9.65
N ASN A 357 11.87 -14.00 10.68
CA ASN A 357 11.47 -14.69 11.90
C ASN A 357 11.31 -13.75 13.11
N TYR A 358 11.46 -12.44 12.91
CA TYR A 358 11.43 -11.45 13.98
C TYR A 358 10.07 -10.72 14.01
N ILE A 359 9.47 -10.63 15.20
CA ILE A 359 8.14 -10.02 15.38
C ILE A 359 8.16 -8.56 14.90
N LEU A 360 7.10 -8.12 14.24
CA LEU A 360 6.94 -6.72 13.83
C LEU A 360 8.10 -6.20 12.96
N THR A 361 8.71 -7.04 12.13
CA THR A 361 9.54 -6.57 11.02
C THR A 361 8.68 -5.91 9.95
N THR A 362 9.24 -4.93 9.23
CA THR A 362 8.45 -4.18 8.24
C THR A 362 8.29 -5.03 6.99
N SER A 363 7.06 -5.43 6.67
CA SER A 363 6.74 -6.10 5.41
C SER A 363 6.44 -5.06 4.34
N TRP A 364 7.08 -5.16 3.18
CA TRP A 364 6.93 -4.23 2.07
C TRP A 364 6.18 -4.89 0.91
N ALA A 365 5.20 -4.17 0.36
CA ALA A 365 4.41 -4.56 -0.79
C ALA A 365 4.68 -3.62 -1.98
N TRP A 366 4.62 -4.18 -3.18
CA TRP A 366 4.89 -3.47 -4.43
C TRP A 366 3.65 -3.47 -5.30
N TYR A 367 3.35 -2.33 -5.91
CA TYR A 367 2.15 -2.09 -6.69
C TYR A 367 2.47 -1.39 -8.01
N TRP A 368 1.68 -1.62 -9.05
CA TRP A 368 1.70 -0.86 -10.29
C TRP A 368 0.31 -0.29 -10.58
N GLU A 369 0.24 0.86 -11.25
CA GLU A 369 -1.02 1.49 -11.63
C GLU A 369 -1.51 0.96 -12.99
N ASP A 370 -2.74 0.47 -13.04
CA ASP A 370 -3.36 -0.02 -14.26
C ASP A 370 -3.85 1.12 -15.19
N GLU A 371 -4.69 0.82 -16.18
CA GLU A 371 -5.25 1.81 -17.10
C GLU A 371 -6.47 2.57 -16.52
N TYR A 372 -7.00 2.07 -15.41
CA TYR A 372 -8.17 2.60 -14.71
C TYR A 372 -7.79 3.27 -13.38
N SER A 373 -6.51 3.56 -13.17
CA SER A 373 -5.96 4.10 -11.92
C SER A 373 -6.16 3.21 -10.68
N ASN A 374 -6.34 1.90 -10.87
CA ASN A 374 -6.26 0.94 -9.78
C ASN A 374 -4.82 0.54 -9.52
N TRP A 375 -4.49 0.40 -8.24
CA TRP A 375 -3.19 -0.09 -7.80
C TRP A 375 -3.22 -1.60 -7.64
N ILE A 376 -2.53 -2.30 -8.53
CA ILE A 376 -2.48 -3.76 -8.57
C ILE A 376 -1.19 -4.23 -7.92
N GLN A 377 -1.30 -5.10 -6.93
CA GLN A 377 -0.13 -5.67 -6.27
C GLN A 377 0.59 -6.68 -7.18
N TYR A 378 1.92 -6.65 -7.20
CA TYR A 378 2.71 -7.65 -7.93
C TYR A 378 2.46 -9.06 -7.42
N ALA A 379 2.32 -10.01 -8.35
CA ALA A 379 1.89 -11.40 -8.13
C ALA A 379 0.46 -11.60 -7.57
N SER A 380 -0.39 -10.56 -7.57
CA SER A 380 -1.83 -10.73 -7.36
C SER A 380 -2.55 -11.13 -8.67
N ALA A 381 -3.69 -11.81 -8.53
CA ALA A 381 -4.64 -12.03 -9.62
C ALA A 381 -5.79 -11.00 -9.59
N ASP A 382 -5.73 -10.04 -8.66
CA ASP A 382 -6.72 -8.98 -8.53
C ASP A 382 -6.73 -8.07 -9.78
N GLY A 383 -7.92 -7.60 -10.18
CA GLY A 383 -8.08 -6.68 -11.31
C GLY A 383 -8.17 -7.33 -12.70
N GLY A 384 -8.20 -8.67 -12.79
CA GLY A 384 -8.38 -9.37 -14.07
C GLY A 384 -7.16 -9.36 -15.00
N HIS A 385 -6.00 -8.94 -14.48
CA HIS A 385 -4.72 -8.96 -15.20
C HIS A 385 -3.96 -10.28 -14.98
N ASN A 386 -3.11 -10.65 -15.94
CA ASN A 386 -2.24 -11.82 -15.79
C ASN A 386 -1.26 -11.61 -14.63
N SER A 387 -1.13 -12.59 -13.74
CA SER A 387 -0.19 -12.50 -12.62
C SER A 387 1.25 -12.38 -13.10
N ALA A 388 1.99 -11.42 -12.54
CA ALA A 388 3.40 -11.25 -12.78
C ALA A 388 4.20 -12.48 -12.28
N SER A 389 5.29 -12.81 -12.98
CA SER A 389 6.20 -13.89 -12.63
C SER A 389 7.08 -13.59 -11.40
N ILE A 390 6.95 -12.38 -10.83
CA ILE A 390 7.72 -11.91 -9.69
C ILE A 390 6.80 -11.39 -8.59
N SER A 391 7.09 -11.76 -7.33
CA SER A 391 6.31 -11.35 -6.15
C SER A 391 6.86 -10.09 -5.47
N SER A 392 6.04 -9.46 -4.63
CA SER A 392 6.47 -8.31 -3.81
C SER A 392 7.67 -8.64 -2.92
N GLU A 393 7.76 -9.87 -2.40
CA GLU A 393 8.88 -10.32 -1.57
C GLU A 393 10.18 -10.44 -2.40
N GLU A 394 10.10 -10.95 -3.63
CA GLU A 394 11.25 -11.05 -4.53
C GLU A 394 11.72 -9.67 -5.01
N LEU A 395 10.79 -8.76 -5.28
CA LEU A 395 11.08 -7.35 -5.56
C LEU A 395 11.79 -6.68 -4.40
N GLU A 396 11.28 -6.88 -3.18
CA GLU A 396 11.87 -6.35 -1.97
C GLU A 396 13.28 -6.93 -1.71
N GLN A 397 13.50 -8.22 -1.93
CA GLN A 397 14.83 -8.83 -1.81
C GLN A 397 15.83 -8.19 -2.79
N LYS A 398 15.45 -8.00 -4.05
CA LYS A 398 16.32 -7.37 -5.07
C LYS A 398 16.57 -5.90 -4.76
N PHE A 399 15.56 -5.16 -4.31
CA PHE A 399 15.70 -3.77 -3.91
C PHE A 399 16.67 -3.59 -2.72
N ASN A 400 16.67 -4.51 -1.75
CA ASN A 400 17.64 -4.46 -0.64
C ASN A 400 19.07 -4.82 -1.06
N GLN A 401 19.25 -5.51 -2.20
CA GLN A 401 20.58 -5.81 -2.75
C GLN A 401 21.11 -4.61 -3.55
N ASP A 402 20.27 -4.00 -4.38
CA ASP A 402 20.57 -2.81 -5.17
C ASP A 402 19.30 -1.99 -5.41
N GLU A 403 19.23 -0.82 -4.78
CA GLU A 403 18.10 0.12 -4.88
C GLU A 403 18.01 0.80 -6.26
N LYS A 404 19.01 0.65 -7.13
CA LYS A 404 19.08 1.24 -8.48
C LYS A 404 19.02 0.20 -9.59
N ALA A 405 18.90 -1.07 -9.26
CA ALA A 405 18.85 -2.13 -10.24
C ALA A 405 17.64 -2.00 -11.18
N GLU A 406 17.84 -2.44 -12.41
CA GLU A 406 16.77 -2.77 -13.35
C GLU A 406 16.56 -4.27 -13.39
N LEU A 407 15.29 -4.68 -13.43
CA LEU A 407 14.87 -6.07 -13.32
C LEU A 407 13.95 -6.41 -14.50
N GLU A 408 14.12 -7.59 -15.09
CA GLU A 408 13.16 -8.12 -16.07
C GLU A 408 12.24 -9.17 -15.46
N PHE A 409 10.96 -9.13 -15.87
CA PHE A 409 9.96 -10.12 -15.49
C PHE A 409 8.90 -10.26 -16.58
N THR A 410 8.02 -11.25 -16.44
CA THR A 410 6.93 -11.52 -17.40
C THR A 410 5.58 -11.47 -16.72
N ALA A 411 4.53 -11.08 -17.46
CA ALA A 411 3.13 -11.24 -17.03
C ALA A 411 2.30 -11.72 -18.21
N GLY A 412 1.88 -12.99 -18.17
CA GLY A 412 1.33 -13.68 -19.33
C GLY A 412 2.35 -13.77 -20.46
N SER A 413 1.99 -13.32 -21.67
CA SER A 413 2.85 -13.33 -22.86
C SER A 413 3.72 -12.07 -23.02
N GLN A 414 3.65 -11.13 -22.07
CA GLN A 414 4.33 -9.84 -22.15
C GLN A 414 5.56 -9.82 -21.24
N THR A 415 6.63 -9.17 -21.71
CA THR A 415 7.87 -8.97 -20.96
C THR A 415 8.01 -7.50 -20.56
N TYR A 416 8.45 -7.28 -19.32
CA TYR A 416 8.58 -5.96 -18.73
C TYR A 416 9.96 -5.78 -18.10
N THR A 417 10.38 -4.52 -18.03
CA THR A 417 11.53 -4.07 -17.25
C THR A 417 11.04 -3.15 -16.14
N LEU A 418 11.49 -3.35 -14.91
CA LEU A 418 11.20 -2.50 -13.75
C LEU A 418 12.48 -1.79 -13.31
N SER A 419 12.47 -0.46 -13.33
CA SER A 419 13.51 0.39 -12.73
C SER A 419 13.14 0.72 -11.29
N PHE A 420 13.97 0.30 -10.33
CA PHE A 420 13.78 0.66 -8.92
C PHE A 420 14.07 2.13 -8.66
N GLN A 421 15.04 2.71 -9.38
CA GLN A 421 15.40 4.12 -9.26
C GLN A 421 14.27 5.04 -9.70
N ASP A 422 13.68 4.75 -10.86
CA ASP A 422 12.62 5.60 -11.43
C ASP A 422 11.23 5.22 -10.91
N MET A 423 11.10 4.07 -10.26
CA MET A 423 9.83 3.48 -9.85
C MET A 423 8.87 3.36 -11.05
N ILE A 424 9.38 2.86 -12.18
CA ILE A 424 8.65 2.70 -13.43
C ILE A 424 8.80 1.29 -13.99
N GLN A 425 7.68 0.69 -14.36
CA GLN A 425 7.61 -0.51 -15.18
C GLN A 425 7.45 -0.12 -16.65
N THR A 426 8.25 -0.72 -17.54
CA THR A 426 8.18 -0.52 -18.99
C THR A 426 7.88 -1.82 -19.70
N ASN A 427 6.86 -1.85 -20.56
CA ASN A 427 6.61 -2.99 -21.45
C ASN A 427 7.65 -2.98 -22.58
N LYS A 428 8.42 -4.07 -22.75
CA LYS A 428 9.49 -4.13 -23.75
C LYS A 428 9.00 -4.17 -25.19
N ARG A 429 7.79 -4.68 -25.43
CA ARG A 429 7.21 -4.81 -26.76
C ARG A 429 6.63 -3.49 -27.27
N TYR A 430 5.92 -2.77 -26.41
CA TYR A 430 5.17 -1.57 -26.79
C TYR A 430 5.78 -0.26 -26.28
N GLY A 431 6.77 -0.32 -25.38
CA GLY A 431 7.40 0.84 -24.77
C GLY A 431 6.52 1.60 -23.77
N THR A 432 5.35 1.06 -23.42
CA THR A 432 4.43 1.70 -22.46
C THR A 432 5.02 1.71 -21.07
N LYS A 433 4.92 2.84 -20.38
CA LYS A 433 5.45 3.06 -19.02
C LYS A 433 4.31 3.16 -18.02
N LYS A 434 4.48 2.52 -16.86
CA LYS A 434 3.53 2.53 -15.74
C LYS A 434 4.26 2.86 -14.44
N ILE A 435 3.60 3.64 -13.57
CA ILE A 435 4.14 4.02 -12.27
C ILE A 435 4.07 2.81 -11.33
N VAL A 436 5.13 2.66 -10.52
CA VAL A 436 5.24 1.64 -9.48
C VAL A 436 5.32 2.33 -8.12
N ARG A 437 4.71 1.73 -7.09
CA ARG A 437 4.80 2.20 -5.71
C ARG A 437 5.19 1.06 -4.78
N ARG A 438 6.14 1.35 -3.90
CA ARG A 438 6.57 0.50 -2.78
C ARG A 438 5.98 1.06 -1.49
N ARG A 439 5.10 0.31 -0.81
CA ARG A 439 4.44 0.73 0.45
C ARG A 439 4.53 -0.38 1.51
N PRO A 440 4.67 -0.05 2.81
CA PRO A 440 4.65 -1.06 3.86
C PRO A 440 3.24 -1.61 4.06
N VAL A 441 3.12 -2.84 4.57
CA VAL A 441 1.84 -3.42 4.97
C VAL A 441 1.44 -2.84 6.34
N PHE A 442 0.22 -2.31 6.44
CA PHE A 442 -0.25 -1.63 7.65
C PHE A 442 -0.37 -2.58 8.86
N VAL A 443 0.17 -2.14 9.99
CA VAL A 443 0.04 -2.79 11.30
C VAL A 443 -0.56 -1.78 12.28
N SER A 444 -1.72 -2.05 12.87
CA SER A 444 -2.29 -1.14 13.87
C SER A 444 -1.52 -1.18 15.19
N ALA A 445 -1.67 -0.16 16.03
CA ALA A 445 -1.12 -0.17 17.38
C ALA A 445 -1.65 -1.35 18.21
N ALA A 446 -2.93 -1.72 17.99
CA ALA A 446 -3.56 -2.89 18.59
C ALA A 446 -2.94 -4.20 18.09
N ASP A 447 -2.77 -4.38 16.76
CA ASP A 447 -2.13 -5.58 16.19
C ASP A 447 -0.69 -5.75 16.69
N ALA A 448 0.03 -4.62 16.83
CA ALA A 448 1.37 -4.62 17.37
C ALA A 448 1.38 -5.05 18.85
N GLU A 449 0.46 -4.55 19.67
CA GLU A 449 0.34 -4.92 21.09
C GLU A 449 0.01 -6.39 21.26
N ILE A 450 -0.93 -6.92 20.46
CA ILE A 450 -1.23 -8.36 20.42
C ILE A 450 0.04 -9.14 20.11
N SER A 451 0.78 -8.77 19.05
CA SER A 451 2.01 -9.44 18.65
C SER A 451 3.13 -9.41 19.71
N ARG A 452 3.12 -8.42 20.62
CA ARG A 452 4.09 -8.31 21.73
C ARG A 452 3.69 -9.09 22.98
N THR A 453 2.39 -9.21 23.24
CA THR A 453 1.87 -9.79 24.48
C THR A 453 1.61 -11.29 24.37
N THR A 454 1.44 -11.80 23.15
CA THR A 454 1.40 -13.23 22.89
C THR A 454 2.78 -13.86 23.15
N LYS A 455 3.00 -14.44 24.34
CA LYS A 455 4.19 -15.23 24.65
C LYS A 455 4.18 -16.54 23.85
N SER A 456 4.71 -16.51 22.62
CA SER A 456 5.01 -17.73 21.83
C SER A 456 5.98 -17.41 20.69
N ALA A 457 7.26 -17.80 20.85
CA ALA A 457 8.25 -18.20 19.83
C ALA A 457 8.50 -17.26 18.60
N PRO A 458 9.61 -17.41 17.86
CA PRO A 458 10.01 -16.44 16.84
C PRO A 458 8.98 -16.40 15.70
N SER A 459 8.53 -15.19 15.37
CA SER A 459 7.57 -14.86 14.31
C SER A 459 8.11 -15.19 12.93
N SER A 460 8.17 -16.47 12.59
CA SER A 460 8.07 -16.88 11.20
C SER A 460 6.57 -16.81 10.82
N GLN A 461 6.22 -15.86 9.95
CA GLN A 461 4.92 -15.72 9.27
C GLN A 461 3.73 -15.17 10.10
N MET A 462 3.75 -13.87 10.42
CA MET A 462 2.50 -13.09 10.38
C MET A 462 2.23 -12.67 8.93
N LYS A 463 1.80 -13.61 8.09
CA LYS A 463 1.17 -13.25 6.81
C LYS A 463 -0.13 -12.54 7.14
N SER A 464 -0.27 -11.30 6.67
CA SER A 464 -1.46 -10.48 6.88
C SER A 464 -2.73 -11.30 6.66
N LEU A 465 -3.66 -11.23 7.62
CA LEU A 465 -5.03 -11.70 7.41
C LEU A 465 -5.57 -11.12 6.10
N PRO A 466 -6.41 -11.85 5.35
CA PRO A 466 -6.91 -11.38 4.06
C PRO A 466 -7.53 -9.98 4.17
N SER A 467 -7.24 -9.12 3.20
CA SER A 467 -7.68 -7.71 3.20
C SER A 467 -9.20 -7.55 3.28
N HIS A 468 -9.94 -8.49 2.72
CA HIS A 468 -11.41 -8.52 2.74
C HIS A 468 -12.00 -8.98 4.09
N TRP A 469 -11.18 -9.43 5.05
CA TRP A 469 -11.69 -9.82 6.38
C TRP A 469 -12.08 -8.60 7.21
N ASN A 470 -13.15 -8.78 7.98
CA ASN A 470 -13.51 -7.85 9.03
C ASN A 470 -12.61 -8.12 10.26
N LYS A 471 -11.50 -7.38 10.35
CA LYS A 471 -10.48 -7.56 11.40
C LYS A 471 -11.05 -7.33 12.80
N SER A 472 -11.94 -6.35 12.99
CA SER A 472 -12.53 -6.06 14.31
C SER A 472 -13.49 -7.16 14.81
N GLN A 473 -13.88 -8.07 13.91
CA GLN A 473 -14.77 -9.19 14.21
C GLN A 473 -14.07 -10.55 14.12
N THR A 474 -12.76 -10.60 13.92
CA THR A 474 -12.00 -11.86 13.90
C THR A 474 -11.57 -12.23 15.32
N PRO A 475 -12.04 -13.36 15.88
CA PRO A 475 -11.61 -13.77 17.20
C PRO A 475 -10.14 -14.22 17.19
N GLU A 476 -9.44 -14.04 18.31
CA GLU A 476 -8.06 -14.49 18.49
C GLU A 476 -7.98 -16.03 18.49
N ILE A 477 -8.98 -16.70 19.08
CA ILE A 477 -9.12 -18.15 19.13
C ILE A 477 -10.50 -18.54 18.60
N GLY A 478 -10.56 -19.58 17.77
CA GLY A 478 -11.80 -20.06 17.17
C GLY A 478 -12.14 -19.33 15.88
N TYR A 479 -13.44 -19.15 15.60
CA TYR A 479 -13.89 -18.64 14.33
C TYR A 479 -15.13 -17.74 14.46
N LYS A 480 -15.37 -16.91 13.44
CA LYS A 480 -16.64 -16.19 13.27
C LYS A 480 -17.16 -16.31 11.85
N LYS A 481 -18.48 -16.46 11.71
CA LYS A 481 -19.21 -16.41 10.44
C LYS A 481 -19.67 -14.97 10.19
N ILE A 482 -19.26 -14.38 9.08
CA ILE A 482 -19.63 -13.02 8.65
C ILE A 482 -20.58 -13.13 7.45
N PRO A 483 -21.87 -12.80 7.60
CA PRO A 483 -22.80 -12.77 6.48
C PRO A 483 -22.36 -11.77 5.41
N LEU A 484 -22.31 -12.22 4.16
CA LEU A 484 -22.02 -11.36 3.01
C LEU A 484 -23.28 -10.64 2.53
N GLN A 485 -23.12 -9.38 2.12
CA GLN A 485 -24.19 -8.61 1.47
C GLN A 485 -24.39 -9.10 0.03
N THR A 486 -25.64 -9.19 -0.43
CA THR A 486 -25.98 -9.82 -1.72
C THR A 486 -25.49 -9.05 -2.94
N ASP A 487 -25.23 -7.75 -2.79
CA ASP A 487 -24.69 -6.84 -3.82
C ASP A 487 -23.16 -6.74 -3.81
N ALA A 488 -22.50 -7.32 -2.80
CA ALA A 488 -21.05 -7.30 -2.71
C ALA A 488 -20.41 -8.18 -3.79
N ASN A 489 -19.33 -7.69 -4.42
CA ASN A 489 -18.57 -8.42 -5.44
C ASN A 489 -18.17 -9.84 -4.99
N GLU A 490 -17.82 -9.99 -3.71
CA GLU A 490 -17.47 -11.26 -3.08
C GLU A 490 -18.66 -12.26 -3.08
N TYR A 491 -19.86 -11.80 -2.72
CA TYR A 491 -21.08 -12.62 -2.77
C TYR A 491 -21.36 -13.07 -4.21
N CYS A 492 -21.35 -12.13 -5.17
CA CYS A 492 -21.64 -12.42 -6.57
C CYS A 492 -20.64 -13.43 -7.17
N ALA A 493 -19.37 -13.40 -6.74
CA ALA A 493 -18.36 -14.37 -7.18
C ALA A 493 -18.68 -15.80 -6.71
N ILE A 494 -18.98 -15.97 -5.41
CA ILE A 494 -19.31 -17.28 -4.84
C ILE A 494 -20.65 -17.80 -5.35
N GLU A 495 -21.64 -16.91 -5.51
CA GLU A 495 -22.93 -17.25 -6.12
C GLU A 495 -22.75 -17.77 -7.55
N ARG A 496 -21.94 -17.10 -8.39
CA ARG A 496 -21.67 -17.53 -9.76
C ARG A 496 -21.00 -18.90 -9.79
N LEU A 497 -20.03 -19.13 -8.90
CA LEU A 497 -19.35 -20.42 -8.77
C LEU A 497 -20.34 -21.54 -8.42
N PHE A 498 -21.24 -21.31 -7.45
CA PHE A 498 -22.28 -22.27 -7.07
C PHE A 498 -23.28 -22.55 -8.21
N LYS A 499 -23.81 -21.48 -8.83
CA LYS A 499 -24.80 -21.57 -9.91
C LYS A 499 -24.28 -22.18 -11.21
N THR A 500 -22.97 -22.41 -11.32
CA THR A 500 -22.37 -23.10 -12.48
C THR A 500 -22.93 -24.51 -12.65
N THR A 501 -23.25 -25.22 -11.56
CA THR A 501 -23.82 -26.58 -11.63
C THR A 501 -25.08 -26.80 -10.79
N MET A 502 -25.43 -25.87 -9.89
CA MET A 502 -26.59 -25.96 -9.02
C MET A 502 -27.78 -25.13 -9.54
N HIS A 503 -28.38 -25.56 -10.64
CA HIS A 503 -29.61 -24.96 -11.17
C HIS A 503 -30.82 -25.43 -10.35
N GLY A 504 -31.83 -24.57 -10.16
CA GLY A 504 -33.06 -24.92 -9.42
C GLY A 504 -32.97 -24.80 -7.89
N PHE A 505 -31.85 -24.31 -7.36
CA PHE A 505 -31.67 -24.05 -5.94
C PHE A 505 -31.59 -22.55 -5.64
N LYS A 506 -32.11 -22.14 -4.48
CA LYS A 506 -32.05 -20.76 -3.98
C LYS A 506 -31.01 -20.66 -2.87
N ILE A 507 -30.02 -19.78 -3.05
CA ILE A 507 -29.11 -19.42 -1.96
C ILE A 507 -29.88 -18.58 -0.94
N ILE A 508 -29.85 -19.00 0.31
CA ILE A 508 -30.45 -18.28 1.45
C ILE A 508 -29.43 -17.27 1.98
N ARG A 509 -28.18 -17.68 2.18
CA ARG A 509 -27.08 -16.80 2.58
C ARG A 509 -25.71 -17.41 2.27
N ILE A 510 -24.70 -16.55 2.22
CA ILE A 510 -23.29 -16.91 2.15
C ILE A 510 -22.60 -16.24 3.33
N GLU A 511 -21.89 -17.03 4.13
CA GLU A 511 -21.17 -16.55 5.30
C GLU A 511 -19.67 -16.79 5.08
N ARG A 512 -18.86 -15.73 5.18
CA ARG A 512 -17.40 -15.86 5.20
C ARG A 512 -16.97 -16.35 6.58
N ILE A 513 -16.13 -17.38 6.59
CA ILE A 513 -15.55 -17.92 7.82
C ILE A 513 -14.23 -17.19 8.05
N GLN A 514 -14.11 -16.57 9.21
CA GLN A 514 -12.88 -15.91 9.67
C GLN A 514 -12.35 -16.69 10.87
N ASN A 515 -11.41 -17.60 10.59
CA ASN A 515 -10.67 -18.34 11.61
C ASN A 515 -9.18 -18.01 11.46
N ARG A 516 -8.66 -17.18 12.36
CA ARG A 516 -7.26 -16.72 12.33
C ARG A 516 -6.27 -17.87 12.44
N GLY A 517 -6.47 -18.77 13.41
CA GLY A 517 -5.55 -19.89 13.63
C GLY A 517 -5.48 -20.84 12.44
N LEU A 518 -6.62 -21.19 11.84
CA LEU A 518 -6.64 -22.04 10.64
C LEU A 518 -6.03 -21.34 9.43
N TRP A 519 -6.23 -20.02 9.29
CA TRP A 519 -5.62 -19.24 8.21
C TRP A 519 -4.10 -19.20 8.34
N GLU A 520 -3.58 -18.93 9.52
CA GLU A 520 -2.14 -18.90 9.79
C GLU A 520 -1.48 -20.24 9.46
N VAL A 521 -2.10 -21.35 9.89
CA VAL A 521 -1.61 -22.71 9.61
C VAL A 521 -1.69 -23.06 8.11
N PHE A 522 -2.78 -22.69 7.44
CA PHE A 522 -2.92 -22.86 5.98
C PHE A 522 -1.84 -22.10 5.21
N GLN A 523 -1.58 -20.86 5.61
CA GLN A 523 -0.57 -20.02 4.98
C GLN A 523 0.86 -20.49 5.27
N TRP A 524 1.10 -21.08 6.45
CA TRP A 524 2.35 -21.77 6.78
C TRP A 524 2.55 -22.98 5.88
N GLN A 525 1.52 -23.82 5.72
CA GLN A 525 1.57 -24.99 4.85
C GLN A 525 1.87 -24.61 3.39
N LYS A 526 1.22 -23.55 2.89
CA LYS A 526 1.48 -22.99 1.55
C LYS A 526 2.95 -22.62 1.35
N ASP A 527 3.57 -22.04 2.37
CA ASP A 527 4.99 -21.68 2.29
C ASP A 527 5.93 -22.88 2.38
N GLN A 528 5.61 -23.88 3.20
CA GLN A 528 6.40 -25.12 3.22
C GLN A 528 6.36 -25.80 1.85
N MET A 529 5.17 -25.89 1.25
CA MET A 529 5.01 -26.43 -0.10
C MET A 529 5.76 -25.60 -1.15
N LYS A 530 5.76 -24.25 -1.04
CA LYS A 530 6.51 -23.36 -1.94
C LYS A 530 8.02 -23.57 -1.81
N LYS A 531 8.55 -23.64 -0.58
CA LYS A 531 9.97 -23.89 -0.31
C LYS A 531 10.41 -25.25 -0.86
N ASN A 532 9.60 -26.29 -0.63
CA ASN A 532 9.90 -27.64 -1.11
C ASN A 532 9.81 -27.77 -2.63
N ASN A 533 9.09 -26.86 -3.30
CA ASN A 533 8.98 -26.81 -4.76
C ASN A 533 9.92 -25.79 -5.40
N SER A 534 11.13 -25.62 -4.84
CA SER A 534 12.16 -24.69 -5.34
C SER A 534 11.67 -23.24 -5.46
N GLY A 535 10.78 -22.81 -4.56
CA GLY A 535 10.21 -21.47 -4.58
C GLY A 535 9.06 -21.26 -5.57
N LYS A 536 8.67 -22.28 -6.35
CA LYS A 536 7.53 -22.17 -7.28
C LYS A 536 6.21 -22.04 -6.53
N ASN A 537 5.32 -21.20 -7.04
CA ASN A 537 3.99 -21.03 -6.45
C ASN A 537 3.23 -22.36 -6.39
N VAL A 538 2.55 -22.58 -5.28
CA VAL A 538 1.75 -23.78 -5.03
C VAL A 538 0.39 -23.58 -5.67
N ALA A 539 -0.04 -24.54 -6.48
CA ALA A 539 -1.38 -24.54 -7.06
C ALA A 539 -2.44 -24.59 -5.96
N GLU A 540 -3.29 -23.56 -5.93
CA GLU A 540 -4.41 -23.40 -5.00
C GLU A 540 -5.72 -23.36 -5.80
N LYS A 541 -6.77 -24.00 -5.28
CA LYS A 541 -8.11 -23.99 -5.90
C LYS A 541 -9.18 -23.69 -4.86
N GLN A 542 -10.22 -22.97 -5.30
CA GLN A 542 -11.49 -22.92 -4.58
C GLN A 542 -12.35 -24.11 -5.00
N LEU A 543 -12.70 -24.97 -4.05
CA LEU A 543 -13.41 -26.23 -4.28
C LEU A 543 -14.55 -26.40 -3.27
N PHE A 544 -15.54 -27.19 -3.63
CA PHE A 544 -16.72 -27.46 -2.80
C PHE A 544 -16.53 -28.68 -1.91
N HIS A 545 -17.09 -28.61 -0.70
CA HIS A 545 -17.21 -29.73 0.21
C HIS A 545 -18.60 -29.76 0.85
N GLY A 546 -19.35 -30.83 0.59
CA GLY A 546 -20.65 -31.07 1.21
C GLY A 546 -20.47 -31.84 2.50
N THR A 547 -21.18 -31.45 3.54
CA THR A 547 -21.20 -32.16 4.82
C THR A 547 -22.57 -32.06 5.47
N ASP A 548 -22.84 -32.94 6.42
CA ASP A 548 -23.97 -32.77 7.34
C ASP A 548 -23.77 -31.53 8.21
N SER A 549 -24.89 -30.85 8.50
CA SER A 549 -24.98 -29.68 9.37
C SER A 549 -24.29 -29.83 10.73
N LYS A 550 -24.30 -31.05 11.32
CA LYS A 550 -23.69 -31.31 12.63
C LYS A 550 -22.17 -31.15 12.65
N HIS A 551 -21.51 -31.22 11.49
CA HIS A 551 -20.05 -31.11 11.39
C HIS A 551 -19.58 -29.68 11.09
N ILE A 552 -20.49 -28.76 10.75
CA ILE A 552 -20.13 -27.39 10.35
C ILE A 552 -19.32 -26.69 11.44
N GLU A 553 -19.78 -26.77 12.69
CA GLU A 553 -19.13 -26.14 13.84
C GLU A 553 -17.74 -26.74 14.08
N ALA A 554 -17.62 -28.07 14.02
CA ALA A 554 -16.36 -28.77 14.20
C ALA A 554 -15.34 -28.43 13.09
N ILE A 555 -15.77 -28.38 11.83
CA ILE A 555 -14.91 -28.01 10.69
C ILE A 555 -14.47 -26.55 10.80
N CYS A 556 -15.38 -25.64 11.12
CA CYS A 556 -15.04 -24.22 11.29
C CYS A 556 -14.03 -23.99 12.42
N TYR A 557 -14.10 -24.78 13.51
CA TYR A 557 -13.23 -24.62 14.67
C TYR A 557 -11.89 -25.38 14.53
N ASN A 558 -11.94 -26.66 14.12
CA ASN A 558 -10.81 -27.60 14.16
C ASN A 558 -10.21 -27.94 12.80
N ASN A 559 -10.77 -27.40 11.71
CA ASN A 559 -10.53 -27.81 10.32
C ASN A 559 -11.04 -29.23 10.00
N PHE A 560 -10.87 -29.65 8.74
CA PHE A 560 -11.18 -31.01 8.30
C PHE A 560 -10.22 -32.04 8.93
N ASP A 561 -10.73 -33.18 9.37
CA ASP A 561 -9.90 -34.29 9.83
C ASP A 561 -10.41 -35.59 9.22
N TRP A 562 -9.84 -35.98 8.09
CA TRP A 562 -10.30 -37.16 7.34
C TRP A 562 -10.22 -38.46 8.13
N ARG A 563 -9.38 -38.54 9.18
CA ARG A 563 -9.28 -39.74 10.03
C ARG A 563 -10.57 -39.98 10.78
N ILE A 564 -11.32 -38.91 10.93
CA ILE A 564 -12.66 -38.90 11.44
C ILE A 564 -13.58 -38.90 10.18
N CYS A 565 -13.49 -37.92 9.27
CA CYS A 565 -14.48 -37.69 8.20
C CYS A 565 -14.58 -38.76 7.09
N GLY A 566 -13.68 -39.74 7.06
CA GLY A 566 -13.33 -40.55 5.88
C GLY A 566 -14.19 -41.77 5.59
N THR A 567 -15.42 -41.85 6.11
CA THR A 567 -16.25 -43.07 5.99
C THR A 567 -16.94 -43.21 4.63
N HIS A 568 -16.97 -42.19 3.77
CA HIS A 568 -17.61 -42.24 2.45
C HIS A 568 -16.64 -41.87 1.32
N GLY A 569 -16.48 -42.78 0.34
CA GLY A 569 -15.85 -42.46 -0.94
C GLY A 569 -14.31 -42.39 -0.95
N THR A 570 -13.61 -43.37 -0.38
CA THR A 570 -12.12 -43.43 -0.39
C THR A 570 -11.52 -43.84 -1.74
N ALA A 571 -12.23 -43.71 -2.86
CA ALA A 571 -11.82 -44.25 -4.16
C ALA A 571 -10.43 -43.75 -4.65
N TYR A 572 -10.05 -42.54 -4.26
CA TYR A 572 -8.81 -41.88 -4.68
C TYR A 572 -7.84 -41.64 -3.52
N GLY A 573 -8.09 -42.25 -2.36
CA GLY A 573 -7.27 -42.17 -1.15
C GLY A 573 -8.08 -41.94 0.12
N LYS A 574 -7.47 -42.21 1.27
CA LYS A 574 -7.98 -41.92 2.60
C LYS A 574 -7.58 -40.50 3.00
N GLY A 575 -8.31 -39.52 2.51
CA GLY A 575 -8.07 -38.10 2.71
C GLY A 575 -9.36 -37.29 2.66
N SER A 576 -9.26 -35.96 2.73
CA SER A 576 -10.39 -35.04 2.60
C SER A 576 -10.70 -34.78 1.13
N TYR A 577 -11.96 -34.97 0.73
CA TYR A 577 -12.44 -34.87 -0.65
C TYR A 577 -13.03 -33.50 -0.95
N PHE A 578 -12.65 -32.95 -2.10
CA PHE A 578 -13.13 -31.67 -2.59
C PHE A 578 -13.53 -31.77 -4.06
N ALA A 579 -14.68 -31.21 -4.42
CA ALA A 579 -15.18 -31.25 -5.78
C ALA A 579 -15.03 -29.90 -6.47
N LYS A 580 -14.75 -29.96 -7.78
CA LYS A 580 -14.80 -28.77 -8.65
C LYS A 580 -16.23 -28.23 -8.75
N ASP A 581 -17.22 -29.13 -8.82
CA ASP A 581 -18.61 -28.80 -9.06
C ASP A 581 -19.46 -28.96 -7.79
N ALA A 582 -20.19 -27.90 -7.41
CA ALA A 582 -21.10 -27.90 -6.26
C ALA A 582 -22.14 -29.03 -6.31
N LYS A 583 -22.61 -29.39 -7.51
CA LYS A 583 -23.56 -30.50 -7.72
C LYS A 583 -23.04 -31.85 -7.21
N TYR A 584 -21.73 -32.10 -7.30
CA TYR A 584 -21.15 -33.31 -6.73
C TYR A 584 -21.19 -33.26 -5.19
N SER A 585 -20.78 -32.14 -4.61
CA SER A 585 -20.78 -31.93 -3.15
C SER A 585 -22.19 -31.97 -2.54
N HIS A 586 -23.23 -31.58 -3.29
CA HIS A 586 -24.62 -31.64 -2.84
C HIS A 586 -25.04 -33.04 -2.36
N ASN A 587 -24.55 -34.10 -3.00
CA ASN A 587 -24.87 -35.48 -2.64
C ASN A 587 -24.32 -35.90 -1.27
N TYR A 588 -23.46 -35.09 -0.67
CA TYR A 588 -22.85 -35.31 0.64
C TYR A 588 -23.36 -34.31 1.69
N THR A 589 -24.33 -33.49 1.33
CA THR A 589 -25.07 -32.66 2.30
C THR A 589 -26.22 -33.48 2.90
N GLY A 590 -26.58 -33.22 4.15
CA GLY A 590 -27.70 -33.92 4.81
C GLY A 590 -29.04 -33.68 4.11
N ASP A 591 -30.02 -34.55 4.37
CA ASP A 591 -31.33 -34.56 3.68
C ASP A 591 -32.34 -33.49 4.14
N SER A 592 -31.85 -32.41 4.75
CA SER A 592 -32.68 -31.28 5.16
C SER A 592 -33.20 -30.49 3.95
N THR A 593 -34.34 -29.81 4.12
CA THR A 593 -34.87 -28.83 3.16
C THR A 593 -33.95 -27.61 3.02
N THR A 594 -33.22 -27.30 4.08
CA THR A 594 -32.15 -26.29 4.11
C THR A 594 -30.81 -26.99 4.26
N ARG A 595 -29.97 -26.86 3.24
CA ARG A 595 -28.68 -27.54 3.13
C ARG A 595 -27.53 -26.54 3.20
N SER A 596 -26.37 -27.03 3.61
CA SER A 596 -25.16 -26.22 3.71
C SER A 596 -23.98 -26.94 3.08
N MET A 597 -23.11 -26.21 2.41
CA MET A 597 -21.84 -26.73 1.90
C MET A 597 -20.75 -25.66 2.01
N PHE A 598 -19.50 -26.11 2.12
CA PHE A 598 -18.34 -25.23 2.16
C PHE A 598 -17.80 -24.93 0.76
N VAL A 599 -17.26 -23.73 0.59
CA VAL A 599 -16.24 -23.42 -0.40
C VAL A 599 -14.92 -23.27 0.34
N CYS A 600 -13.94 -24.09 -0.02
CA CYS A 600 -12.65 -24.16 0.64
C CYS A 600 -11.53 -23.73 -0.31
N ARG A 601 -10.51 -23.04 0.23
CA ARG A 601 -9.20 -22.97 -0.42
C ARG A 601 -8.46 -24.25 -0.16
N VAL A 602 -7.94 -24.88 -1.21
CA VAL A 602 -7.24 -26.15 -1.13
C VAL A 602 -5.91 -26.04 -1.87
N LEU A 603 -4.81 -26.31 -1.15
CA LEU A 603 -3.45 -26.38 -1.71
C LEU A 603 -3.26 -27.72 -2.42
N VAL A 604 -3.71 -27.79 -3.67
CA VAL A 604 -3.65 -29.01 -4.47
C VAL A 604 -2.24 -29.34 -4.95
N GLY A 605 -1.38 -28.33 -5.14
CA GLY A 605 0.00 -28.50 -5.62
C GLY A 605 0.09 -29.37 -6.88
N ASP A 606 1.19 -30.10 -7.01
CA ASP A 606 1.30 -31.19 -7.99
C ASP A 606 0.43 -32.37 -7.57
N TYR A 607 -0.36 -32.90 -8.50
CA TYR A 607 -1.27 -34.01 -8.26
C TYR A 607 -1.09 -35.15 -9.26
N THR A 608 -1.55 -36.33 -8.86
CA THR A 608 -1.58 -37.53 -9.71
C THR A 608 -2.88 -38.32 -9.50
N VAL A 609 -3.11 -39.35 -10.30
CA VAL A 609 -4.29 -40.22 -10.14
C VAL A 609 -4.26 -40.88 -8.76
N GLY A 610 -5.36 -40.79 -8.02
CA GLY A 610 -5.50 -41.40 -6.71
C GLY A 610 -5.83 -42.90 -6.78
N HIS A 611 -5.59 -43.57 -5.66
CA HIS A 611 -5.95 -44.98 -5.46
C HIS A 611 -6.46 -45.16 -4.03
N SER A 612 -7.40 -46.09 -3.84
CA SER A 612 -8.11 -46.23 -2.57
C SER A 612 -7.26 -46.69 -1.39
N SER A 613 -6.13 -47.33 -1.67
CA SER A 613 -5.16 -47.75 -0.66
C SER A 613 -4.29 -46.60 -0.11
N TYR A 614 -4.23 -45.45 -0.79
CA TYR A 614 -3.34 -44.36 -0.40
C TYR A 614 -3.78 -43.71 0.91
N THR A 615 -2.87 -43.64 1.87
CA THR A 615 -3.01 -42.90 3.15
C THR A 615 -2.24 -41.59 3.16
N ARG A 616 -1.39 -41.39 2.16
CA ARG A 616 -0.66 -40.17 1.81
C ARG A 616 -0.52 -40.15 0.28
N PRO A 617 -0.22 -39.01 -0.35
CA PRO A 617 0.05 -38.98 -1.79
C PRO A 617 1.17 -39.96 -2.17
N PRO A 618 1.15 -40.54 -3.38
CA PRO A 618 2.21 -41.43 -3.83
C PRO A 618 3.52 -40.68 -4.08
N SER A 619 4.63 -41.43 -4.07
CA SER A 619 5.96 -40.93 -4.37
C SER A 619 6.10 -40.56 -5.86
N LYS A 620 6.87 -39.51 -6.17
CA LYS A 620 7.19 -39.08 -7.53
C LYS A 620 8.33 -39.89 -8.15
N ASP A 621 9.28 -40.32 -7.34
CA ASP A 621 10.52 -40.99 -7.74
C ASP A 621 10.56 -42.46 -7.29
N GLY A 622 9.51 -42.95 -6.62
CA GLY A 622 9.47 -44.27 -6.02
C GLY A 622 10.23 -44.37 -4.69
N GLY A 623 10.87 -43.29 -4.25
CA GLY A 623 11.52 -43.17 -2.93
C GLY A 623 10.58 -42.64 -1.85
N ASP A 624 11.11 -42.43 -0.65
CA ASP A 624 10.34 -42.03 0.53
C ASP A 624 10.43 -40.53 0.88
N THR A 625 10.97 -39.72 -0.03
CA THR A 625 11.30 -38.32 0.25
C THR A 625 10.54 -37.33 -0.63
N ILE A 626 10.15 -37.70 -1.85
CA ILE A 626 9.50 -36.79 -2.80
C ILE A 626 8.10 -37.31 -3.14
N PHE A 627 7.08 -36.60 -2.68
CA PHE A 627 5.67 -36.99 -2.88
C PHE A 627 4.93 -35.98 -3.77
N TYR A 628 3.83 -36.45 -4.38
CA TYR A 628 2.79 -35.54 -4.84
C TYR A 628 2.14 -34.82 -3.65
N HIS A 629 1.37 -33.78 -3.92
CA HIS A 629 0.70 -32.99 -2.89
C HIS A 629 -0.77 -33.37 -2.72
N SER A 630 -1.41 -33.86 -3.78
CA SER A 630 -2.80 -34.34 -3.75
C SER A 630 -3.04 -35.43 -4.78
N CYS A 631 -4.17 -36.11 -4.64
CA CYS A 631 -4.65 -37.12 -5.58
C CYS A 631 -5.90 -36.60 -6.31
N VAL A 632 -6.09 -37.02 -7.55
CA VAL A 632 -7.26 -36.66 -8.37
C VAL A 632 -7.89 -37.88 -9.04
N ASN A 633 -9.12 -37.74 -9.51
CA ASN A 633 -9.78 -38.76 -10.30
C ASN A 633 -9.25 -38.86 -11.74
N ASN A 634 -8.86 -37.73 -12.33
CA ASN A 634 -8.32 -37.65 -13.69
C ASN A 634 -7.30 -36.51 -13.77
N VAL A 635 -6.11 -36.75 -14.30
CA VAL A 635 -5.03 -35.73 -14.32
C VAL A 635 -5.28 -34.65 -15.37
N GLN A 636 -5.89 -34.99 -16.51
CA GLN A 636 -6.16 -34.05 -17.60
C GLN A 636 -7.33 -33.11 -17.30
N ASN A 637 -8.39 -33.62 -16.65
CA ASN A 637 -9.55 -32.84 -16.25
C ASN A 637 -10.05 -33.27 -14.86
N PRO A 638 -9.35 -32.85 -13.79
CA PRO A 638 -9.70 -33.23 -12.43
C PRO A 638 -11.02 -32.56 -11.99
N SER A 639 -11.97 -33.38 -11.56
CA SER A 639 -13.22 -32.92 -10.93
C SER A 639 -13.27 -33.20 -9.44
N ILE A 640 -12.41 -34.10 -8.94
CA ILE A 640 -12.26 -34.46 -7.53
C ILE A 640 -10.79 -34.33 -7.15
N PHE A 641 -10.55 -33.70 -6.00
CA PHE A 641 -9.24 -33.57 -5.37
C PHE A 641 -9.28 -34.18 -3.96
N VAL A 642 -8.24 -34.94 -3.63
CA VAL A 642 -8.06 -35.55 -2.32
C VAL A 642 -6.75 -35.06 -1.72
N VAL A 643 -6.84 -34.40 -0.58
CA VAL A 643 -5.68 -33.94 0.21
C VAL A 643 -5.64 -34.71 1.53
N PHE A 644 -4.43 -34.97 2.01
CA PHE A 644 -4.20 -35.87 3.14
C PHE A 644 -3.79 -35.09 4.40
N GLU A 645 -3.33 -33.85 4.24
CA GLU A 645 -2.97 -32.97 5.34
C GLU A 645 -4.04 -31.90 5.54
N LYS A 646 -4.58 -31.82 6.75
CA LYS A 646 -5.62 -30.83 7.08
C LYS A 646 -5.16 -29.38 6.91
N HIS A 647 -3.86 -29.12 7.06
CA HIS A 647 -3.27 -27.79 6.87
C HIS A 647 -3.26 -27.35 5.40
N GLN A 648 -3.54 -28.24 4.43
CA GLN A 648 -3.73 -27.88 3.02
C GLN A 648 -5.09 -27.22 2.75
N ILE A 649 -5.97 -27.11 3.76
CA ILE A 649 -7.35 -26.71 3.59
C ILE A 649 -7.66 -25.49 4.47
N TYR A 650 -8.37 -24.53 3.90
CA TYR A 650 -9.03 -23.46 4.65
C TYR A 650 -10.51 -23.38 4.26
N PRO A 651 -11.46 -23.63 5.19
CA PRO A 651 -12.88 -23.42 4.93
C PRO A 651 -13.15 -21.91 4.85
N GLU A 652 -13.41 -21.40 3.66
CA GLU A 652 -13.47 -19.95 3.39
C GLU A 652 -14.89 -19.40 3.47
N TYR A 653 -15.85 -20.12 2.89
CA TYR A 653 -17.26 -19.73 2.87
C TYR A 653 -18.17 -20.91 3.23
N LEU A 654 -19.28 -20.61 3.90
CA LEU A 654 -20.41 -21.51 4.09
C LEU A 654 -21.60 -20.99 3.27
N ILE A 655 -22.08 -21.79 2.34
CA ILE A 655 -23.28 -21.50 1.55
C ILE A 655 -24.45 -22.26 2.16
N THR A 656 -25.51 -21.55 2.54
CA THR A 656 -26.78 -22.16 2.95
C THR A 656 -27.82 -21.93 1.85
N TYR A 657 -28.49 -22.98 1.42
CA TYR A 657 -29.39 -22.97 0.26
C TYR A 657 -30.55 -23.96 0.43
N SER A 658 -31.61 -23.80 -0.36
CA SER A 658 -32.78 -24.70 -0.38
C SER A 658 -33.24 -24.99 -1.80
N ASP A 659 -34.08 -26.00 -1.95
CA ASP A 659 -34.83 -26.24 -3.18
C ASP A 659 -35.84 -25.09 -3.41
N VAL A 660 -36.03 -24.69 -4.66
CA VAL A 660 -37.06 -23.71 -5.06
C VAL A 660 -38.47 -24.31 -4.92
N GLN A 661 -38.61 -25.64 -4.90
CA GLN A 661 -39.90 -26.35 -4.82
C GLN A 661 -40.46 -26.56 -3.40
N SER A 662 -39.72 -26.23 -2.33
CA SER A 662 -40.12 -26.55 -0.94
C SER A 662 -40.62 -25.36 -0.11
N GLN A 663 -41.19 -24.32 -0.73
CA GLN A 663 -41.96 -23.30 0.00
C GLN A 663 -43.45 -23.65 -0.05
N PRO A 664 -44.13 -23.87 1.10
CA PRO A 664 -45.58 -23.81 1.13
C PRO A 664 -45.97 -22.37 0.79
N SER A 665 -46.72 -22.20 -0.29
CA SER A 665 -47.39 -20.96 -0.62
C SER A 665 -48.36 -20.58 0.52
N SER A 666 -47.93 -19.72 1.44
CA SER A 666 -48.84 -19.05 2.39
C SER A 666 -49.59 -17.96 1.64
N SER A 667 -50.61 -18.37 0.87
CA SER A 667 -51.67 -17.47 0.42
C SER A 667 -52.52 -17.10 1.63
N TYR A 668 -52.45 -15.85 2.05
CA TYR A 668 -53.33 -15.28 3.05
C TYR A 668 -54.76 -15.26 2.51
N TYR A 669 -55.64 -16.10 3.05
CA TYR A 669 -57.08 -15.87 3.02
C TYR A 669 -57.66 -16.04 4.41
N THR A 670 -58.12 -14.90 4.94
CA THR A 670 -59.06 -14.78 6.05
C THR A 670 -60.38 -15.43 5.64
N THR A 671 -60.89 -16.39 6.43
CA THR A 671 -62.28 -16.87 6.33
C THR A 671 -63.20 -15.98 7.17
N PRO A 672 -64.49 -15.84 6.78
CA PRO A 672 -65.47 -16.65 7.49
C PRO A 672 -66.65 -17.22 6.64
N SER A 673 -67.22 -18.29 7.20
CA SER A 673 -68.58 -18.87 7.06
C SER A 673 -69.00 -19.69 5.82
N TYR A 674 -69.47 -20.91 6.12
CA TYR A 674 -70.15 -21.97 5.34
C TYR A 674 -71.47 -21.53 4.64
N PRO A 675 -72.16 -22.34 3.76
CA PRO A 675 -72.13 -23.81 3.63
C PRO A 675 -72.19 -24.44 2.20
N SER A 676 -72.05 -25.78 2.19
CA SER A 676 -72.72 -26.77 1.32
C SER A 676 -71.83 -27.70 0.46
N THR A 677 -71.77 -28.97 0.92
CA THR A 677 -71.90 -30.25 0.18
C THR A 677 -71.31 -30.41 -1.24
N VAL A 678 -70.46 -31.42 -1.45
CA VAL A 678 -70.81 -32.71 -2.11
C VAL A 678 -69.55 -33.61 -2.23
N ASN A 679 -69.77 -34.91 -1.97
CA ASN A 679 -68.89 -36.07 -2.12
C ASN A 679 -68.09 -36.16 -3.44
N ARG A 680 -66.83 -36.61 -3.38
CA ARG A 680 -66.45 -37.90 -3.98
C ARG A 680 -65.10 -38.44 -3.49
N ARG A 681 -65.10 -39.77 -3.47
CA ARG A 681 -64.15 -40.76 -2.95
C ARG A 681 -63.09 -41.09 -4.02
N VAL A 682 -61.99 -41.76 -3.61
CA VAL A 682 -61.25 -42.86 -4.29
C VAL A 682 -59.72 -42.67 -4.53
N VAL A 683 -58.96 -43.37 -3.66
CA VAL A 683 -57.82 -44.32 -3.89
C VAL A 683 -56.44 -43.83 -4.40
N PRO A 684 -55.32 -44.29 -3.76
CA PRO A 684 -53.94 -44.11 -4.23
C PRO A 684 -53.39 -45.35 -4.98
N PRO A 685 -52.31 -45.22 -5.78
CA PRO A 685 -51.46 -46.36 -6.10
C PRO A 685 -49.96 -46.13 -5.82
N THR A 686 -49.45 -47.00 -4.95
CA THR A 686 -48.29 -47.91 -5.11
C THR A 686 -46.93 -47.41 -5.62
N THR A 687 -45.95 -47.71 -4.77
CA THR A 687 -44.51 -47.87 -4.96
C THR A 687 -44.13 -48.81 -6.11
N SER A 688 -43.09 -48.44 -6.87
CA SER A 688 -42.38 -49.32 -7.81
C SER A 688 -40.87 -49.20 -7.60
N THR A 689 -40.24 -50.34 -7.32
CA THR A 689 -38.80 -50.56 -7.16
C THR A 689 -38.17 -50.88 -8.51
N TYR A 690 -37.07 -50.20 -8.87
CA TYR A 690 -36.26 -50.56 -10.03
C TYR A 690 -34.78 -50.72 -9.64
N ARG A 691 -34.24 -51.92 -9.87
CA ARG A 691 -32.80 -52.26 -9.83
C ARG A 691 -32.17 -52.02 -11.21
N PRO A 692 -30.91 -51.58 -11.32
CA PRO A 692 -30.15 -51.67 -12.57
C PRO A 692 -29.38 -53.00 -12.68
N ASN A 693 -29.36 -53.58 -13.89
CA ASN A 693 -28.53 -54.72 -14.31
C ASN A 693 -27.08 -54.29 -14.67
N PRO A 694 -26.09 -55.19 -14.59
CA PRO A 694 -24.69 -54.93 -14.95
C PRO A 694 -24.39 -55.08 -16.45
N VAL A 695 -23.38 -54.32 -16.93
CA VAL A 695 -22.90 -54.28 -18.34
C VAL A 695 -21.61 -55.14 -18.51
N PRO A 696 -21.36 -55.76 -19.68
CA PRO A 696 -20.42 -56.88 -19.85
C PRO A 696 -18.95 -56.49 -20.11
N VAL A 697 -18.05 -57.41 -19.78
CA VAL A 697 -16.60 -57.39 -20.05
C VAL A 697 -16.30 -58.07 -21.39
N THR A 698 -15.34 -57.55 -22.17
CA THR A 698 -14.67 -58.26 -23.29
C THR A 698 -13.14 -58.07 -23.24
N PRO A 699 -12.35 -58.99 -23.83
CA PRO A 699 -11.06 -59.40 -23.27
C PRO A 699 -9.80 -58.85 -23.97
N ALA A 700 -8.67 -59.06 -23.27
CA ALA A 700 -7.32 -58.62 -23.56
C ALA A 700 -6.67 -59.21 -24.83
N TYR A 701 -5.73 -58.46 -25.41
CA TYR A 701 -4.80 -58.92 -26.46
C TYR A 701 -3.35 -58.72 -26.00
N GLN A 702 -2.53 -59.76 -26.15
CA GLN A 702 -1.10 -59.82 -25.83
C GLN A 702 -0.22 -59.22 -26.94
N PRO A 703 1.02 -58.79 -26.61
CA PRO A 703 2.11 -58.79 -27.58
C PRO A 703 3.38 -59.53 -27.09
N GLN A 704 4.07 -60.17 -28.04
CA GLN A 704 5.39 -60.84 -27.96
C GLN A 704 6.09 -60.66 -29.34
N PRO A 705 7.41 -60.89 -29.53
CA PRO A 705 8.52 -59.98 -29.21
C PRO A 705 9.50 -59.76 -30.42
N SER A 706 10.45 -58.80 -30.34
CA SER A 706 11.65 -58.83 -31.21
C SER A 706 12.88 -58.08 -30.64
N VAL A 707 13.84 -58.89 -30.18
CA VAL A 707 15.33 -58.89 -30.20
C VAL A 707 16.15 -57.57 -30.32
N PRO A 708 17.27 -57.42 -29.56
CA PRO A 708 18.10 -56.20 -29.46
C PRO A 708 19.39 -56.20 -30.32
N VAL A 709 19.96 -55.01 -30.52
CA VAL A 709 21.34 -54.79 -31.01
C VAL A 709 22.07 -53.81 -30.09
N THR A 710 23.17 -54.25 -29.48
CA THR A 710 24.29 -53.48 -28.86
C THR A 710 25.53 -53.62 -29.80
N PRO A 711 26.67 -52.88 -29.70
CA PRO A 711 27.37 -52.36 -28.49
C PRO A 711 28.06 -50.95 -28.70
N ARG A 712 28.79 -50.28 -27.77
CA ARG A 712 30.07 -50.66 -27.12
C ARG A 712 30.59 -49.55 -26.17
N TYR A 713 31.21 -49.98 -25.05
CA TYR A 713 32.38 -49.43 -24.28
C TYR A 713 32.29 -48.06 -23.55
N GLN A 714 32.83 -47.84 -22.34
CA GLN A 714 33.38 -48.64 -21.22
C GLN A 714 33.51 -47.70 -19.97
N PRO A 715 33.70 -48.22 -18.74
CA PRO A 715 33.54 -47.50 -17.47
C PRO A 715 34.86 -47.08 -16.80
N GLN A 716 34.77 -46.21 -15.78
CA GLN A 716 35.75 -46.13 -14.70
C GLN A 716 35.09 -46.30 -13.33
N THR A 717 35.73 -47.16 -12.54
CA THR A 717 35.42 -47.62 -11.20
C THR A 717 35.98 -46.71 -10.12
N SER A 718 35.26 -46.57 -9.00
CA SER A 718 35.89 -46.65 -7.67
C SER A 718 34.88 -47.11 -6.63
N THR A 719 35.35 -48.07 -5.84
CA THR A 719 34.73 -48.87 -4.78
C THR A 719 34.64 -48.12 -3.46
N SER A 720 33.57 -48.34 -2.69
CA SER A 720 33.68 -48.79 -1.28
C SER A 720 32.32 -49.23 -0.72
N SER A 721 32.32 -50.47 -0.25
CA SER A 721 31.30 -51.23 0.47
C SER A 721 30.96 -50.68 1.86
N TYR A 722 29.71 -50.84 2.29
CA TYR A 722 29.37 -51.38 3.62
C TYR A 722 27.96 -51.95 3.64
N SER A 723 27.85 -53.25 3.95
CA SER A 723 26.63 -54.00 4.20
C SER A 723 26.08 -53.69 5.59
N SER A 724 24.75 -53.77 5.77
CA SER A 724 24.12 -54.54 6.86
C SER A 724 22.61 -54.65 6.66
N SER A 725 22.19 -55.89 6.51
CA SER A 725 20.85 -56.46 6.48
C SER A 725 20.18 -56.49 7.86
N TYR A 726 18.87 -56.31 7.93
CA TYR A 726 17.99 -57.06 8.85
C TYR A 726 16.59 -57.21 8.25
N SER A 727 16.07 -58.44 8.34
CA SER A 727 14.79 -58.94 7.84
C SER A 727 13.95 -59.51 8.99
N TYR A 728 12.70 -59.91 8.68
CA TYR A 728 11.63 -60.57 9.47
C TYR A 728 10.55 -59.60 9.99
N ALA A 729 9.23 -59.87 9.92
CA ALA A 729 8.45 -61.01 9.42
C ALA A 729 6.97 -60.59 9.18
N ARG A 730 6.25 -61.43 8.43
CA ARG A 730 4.81 -61.41 8.12
C ARG A 730 3.93 -61.67 9.35
N SER A 731 2.69 -61.15 9.34
CA SER A 731 1.51 -61.91 9.79
C SER A 731 0.23 -61.42 9.12
N SER A 732 -0.74 -62.32 9.04
CA SER A 732 -1.84 -62.44 8.10
C SER A 732 -3.20 -61.88 8.61
N THR A 733 -4.11 -61.68 7.66
CA THR A 733 -5.54 -61.27 7.72
C THR A 733 -6.45 -62.04 8.70
N PRO A 734 -7.59 -61.45 9.12
CA PRO A 734 -8.90 -61.85 8.53
C PRO A 734 -9.97 -60.72 8.37
N GLN A 735 -10.94 -60.94 7.47
CA GLN A 735 -12.28 -60.27 7.34
C GLN A 735 -13.39 -61.25 7.84
N PRO A 736 -14.72 -60.94 7.90
CA PRO A 736 -15.51 -59.68 8.07
C PRO A 736 -16.62 -59.83 9.17
N PRO A 737 -17.49 -58.81 9.45
CA PRO A 737 -18.90 -58.91 8.99
C PRO A 737 -19.61 -57.57 8.65
N LYS A 738 -20.88 -57.67 8.21
CA LYS A 738 -21.77 -56.65 7.60
C LYS A 738 -22.47 -55.70 8.60
N GLN A 739 -22.84 -54.53 8.05
CA GLN A 739 -23.97 -53.62 8.36
C GLN A 739 -24.10 -53.00 9.75
N ASP A 740 -23.90 -51.68 9.82
CA ASP A 740 -24.85 -50.77 10.48
C ASP A 740 -24.77 -49.36 9.88
N ASN A 741 -25.92 -48.79 9.51
CA ASN A 741 -26.03 -47.55 8.74
C ASN A 741 -26.33 -46.35 9.66
N SER A 742 -25.55 -46.20 10.73
CA SER A 742 -25.66 -45.06 11.64
C SER A 742 -24.31 -44.64 12.24
N CYS A 743 -23.77 -43.56 11.69
CA CYS A 743 -23.10 -42.44 12.38
C CYS A 743 -22.04 -42.73 13.49
N VAL A 744 -20.76 -42.44 13.17
CA VAL A 744 -19.71 -41.87 14.07
C VAL A 744 -18.72 -41.12 13.13
N ILE A 745 -18.79 -39.81 12.88
CA ILE A 745 -18.43 -38.58 13.64
C ILE A 745 -16.94 -38.48 13.98
N CYS A 746 -16.26 -37.35 13.78
CA CYS A 746 -16.34 -36.35 12.71
C CYS A 746 -15.72 -36.92 11.47
#